data_AF-A0A1Q9F5A8-F1
#
_entry.id   AF-A0A1Q9F5A8-F1
#
_cell.length_a   1.000
_cell.length_b   1.000
_cell.length_c   1.000
_cell.angle_alpha   90.00
_cell.angle_beta   90.00
_cell.angle_gamma   90.00
#
_symmetry.space_group_name_H-M   'P 1'
#
loop_
_entity.id
_entity.type
_entity.pdbx_description
1 polymer ?
#
loop_
_entity_poly.entity_id
_entity_poly.type
_entity_poly.pdbx_seq_one_letter_code
_entity_poly.pdbx_strand_id
1 'polypeptide(L)'
;MRTNAFILEGKQTANTNVWNINSFDQWGVELGKVLGVKVRKYLSEARKGSGDASGFQKPTAKLMSAMLTAPQAGGDDRIVMIRAREIYDSRGNPTVEVDLVTETSLFRAAVPSGASTGIYEALELRDGDKTRLLGKGVLKAVANINDIIAPKLIGMKVTEQATLDKLMVEQLDGSKNEWGWSKSKLGANAILAVSMAICRAGAAAMQVPLYQYIAMLAGKPTDRFVMPVPSFNVINGGSHAGNRLACQEFMILPTGASSFKNAMEIGAEVYHTLKSVIKKKYGQDACNVGDEGGFAPNVQDNNEALNVLMEAIEKSGHAGKVKIGTDVAASEFWRSEEKKYDLDFKNESGGAPEMKKTAEEMIEYYKAWFSSYPFVSIEDPFDQDDWEAYAKLLSFDALQYDMRLDEPVHTLRRRAQIALGVGKGLLLDSSGCALDGRAPIKTTSVANGDSLTLHLSRVQVQASRYAFAAILGDGSVVTWGDADFGGDSTAVQGQLQDVQQIQASHHAFAAILGDGSVVTWGDADIGGDSSAVQGQLRNVQQVQASESAFAAIIGDGSVVTWGEAGCGGDSSAVQGQLRNVQQVQPSESAFAAILGDGSVVTWGHPFFGGNSSAVQGQLQDVQQVQASARAFAAILGDGSVVTWGAGSLGGDSSAVQGQLKNVQQVQACESAFAAILGDGSVVTWGDADVGGDSSAVQGQLKNVQQVQASYGAFAAILGDGSVVTWGEPGCGGDSSSVQDQLKNVQQVQASYGAFAAILGDGSVATWGDDDFGGDSSAVQGQLRNVQQVQASLSAFSLIPSAAFAAILGDGSVVTWGDARCGGDSSAVQRQLKNVQQVQASQSAFAAILGDGSVVTWGEPGLGGDSSAVQGQLRNVQQVQASYGAFAAILGDGSVVRPFDRSVVGDLQGLSQVNQIGSVTEAIEAANISMDAGWGVMALLPETVDLGHASMSPTDLVRQRTPSSPILSWAFALGSEANECDKCLYSGNVGGLSKYNQLLRIEVLDGSVRVRTVPEVKPLPLQGSGSDGSGSTVRGSVPFLPAVARHKSKRGQGPCTLGGGLDLRLSAFPLTMPSDHFPSLAQGEEDGALQISDSWEFRVGGEEDGALQISDSWEFRVGVAASAGRVKQGLCRFLGGS
;
A
#
# COMPACT_ATOMS: atom_id res chain seq x y z
N MET A 1 -54.82 -12.91 34.78
CA MET A 1 -56.28 -13.13 34.66
C MET A 1 -56.63 -14.52 35.21
N ARG A 2 -57.91 -14.91 35.24
CA ARG A 2 -58.36 -16.19 35.82
C ARG A 2 -57.84 -17.41 35.05
N THR A 3 -57.78 -18.53 35.77
CA THR A 3 -57.66 -19.88 35.24
C THR A 3 -58.80 -20.24 34.29
N ASN A 4 -58.47 -21.03 33.26
CA ASN A 4 -59.32 -22.10 32.73
C ASN A 4 -58.40 -23.13 32.07
N ALA A 5 -58.67 -24.42 32.30
CA ALA A 5 -57.83 -25.51 31.81
C ALA A 5 -58.32 -26.04 30.46
N PHE A 6 -57.40 -26.59 29.67
CA PHE A 6 -57.73 -27.63 28.69
C PHE A 6 -57.03 -28.92 29.13
N ILE A 7 -57.83 -29.98 29.25
CA ILE A 7 -57.34 -31.33 29.59
C ILE A 7 -57.17 -32.11 28.29
N LEU A 8 -56.06 -32.84 28.18
CA LEU A 8 -55.94 -33.99 27.28
C LEU A 8 -55.38 -35.16 28.09
N GLU A 9 -56.14 -36.24 28.16
CA GLU A 9 -55.75 -37.49 28.83
C GLU A 9 -54.87 -38.32 27.88
N GLY A 10 -53.82 -38.99 28.37
CA GLY A 10 -52.79 -39.55 27.46
C GLY A 10 -51.97 -40.77 27.89
N LYS A 11 -52.15 -41.30 29.12
CA LYS A 11 -51.42 -42.43 29.77
C LYS A 11 -50.09 -42.09 30.47
N GLN A 12 -49.83 -42.85 31.53
CA GLN A 12 -48.63 -42.82 32.37
C GLN A 12 -47.66 -43.94 31.99
N THR A 13 -46.36 -43.66 32.04
CA THR A 13 -45.36 -44.50 32.71
C THR A 13 -44.44 -43.55 33.47
N ALA A 14 -44.12 -43.85 34.74
CA ALA A 14 -43.45 -42.93 35.65
C ALA A 14 -42.09 -43.46 36.12
N ASN A 15 -41.29 -42.55 36.69
CA ASN A 15 -39.88 -42.68 37.11
C ASN A 15 -38.88 -42.69 35.92
N THR A 16 -37.74 -41.99 35.98
CA THR A 16 -37.11 -41.25 37.10
C THR A 16 -36.89 -39.76 36.82
N ASN A 17 -36.82 -38.95 37.87
CA ASN A 17 -36.49 -37.52 37.79
C ASN A 17 -34.97 -37.29 37.85
N VAL A 18 -34.43 -36.56 36.87
CA VAL A 18 -33.24 -35.71 37.04
C VAL A 18 -33.56 -34.36 36.38
N TRP A 19 -33.33 -33.26 37.09
CA TRP A 19 -33.64 -31.92 36.59
C TRP A 19 -32.52 -31.42 35.66
N ASN A 20 -32.77 -31.40 34.35
CA ASN A 20 -31.96 -30.63 33.41
C ASN A 20 -32.50 -29.19 33.29
N ILE A 21 -31.61 -28.22 33.47
CA ILE A 21 -31.92 -26.77 33.53
C ILE A 21 -32.49 -26.22 32.21
N ASN A 22 -32.13 -26.81 31.06
CA ASN A 22 -32.54 -26.39 29.72
C ASN A 22 -34.06 -26.50 29.43
N SER A 23 -34.87 -26.92 30.41
CA SER A 23 -36.31 -27.17 30.26
C SER A 23 -37.17 -25.89 30.25
N PHE A 24 -36.70 -24.79 30.87
CA PHE A 24 -37.37 -23.48 30.77
C PHE A 24 -37.17 -22.84 29.40
N ASP A 25 -35.96 -22.90 28.84
CA ASP A 25 -35.66 -22.33 27.53
C ASP A 25 -36.43 -23.04 26.41
N GLN A 26 -36.60 -24.36 26.46
CA GLN A 26 -37.43 -25.07 25.50
C GLN A 26 -38.90 -24.62 25.53
N TRP A 27 -39.46 -24.31 26.71
CA TRP A 27 -40.82 -23.74 26.79
C TRP A 27 -40.87 -22.29 26.29
N GLY A 28 -39.86 -21.48 26.58
CA GLY A 28 -39.74 -20.12 26.04
C GLY A 28 -39.61 -20.12 24.50
N VAL A 29 -38.81 -21.03 23.96
CA VAL A 29 -38.56 -21.20 22.52
C VAL A 29 -39.79 -21.77 21.80
N GLU A 30 -40.52 -22.75 22.34
CA GLU A 30 -41.75 -23.24 21.70
C GLU A 30 -42.90 -22.23 21.80
N LEU A 31 -43.05 -21.52 22.92
CA LEU A 31 -43.99 -20.40 23.01
C LEU A 31 -43.60 -19.30 22.01
N GLY A 32 -42.30 -19.01 21.88
CA GLY A 32 -41.72 -18.09 20.90
C GLY A 32 -41.90 -18.53 19.45
N LYS A 33 -41.85 -19.83 19.14
CA LYS A 33 -42.17 -20.40 17.81
C LYS A 33 -43.66 -20.28 17.50
N VAL A 34 -44.54 -20.64 18.44
CA VAL A 34 -46.00 -20.53 18.26
C VAL A 34 -46.45 -19.08 18.10
N LEU A 35 -45.89 -18.16 18.91
CA LEU A 35 -46.07 -16.72 18.74
C LEU A 35 -45.46 -16.26 17.41
N GLY A 36 -44.22 -16.65 17.10
CA GLY A 36 -43.50 -16.28 15.89
C GLY A 36 -44.13 -16.78 14.59
N VAL A 37 -44.89 -17.87 14.60
CA VAL A 37 -45.71 -18.33 13.44
C VAL A 37 -46.94 -17.44 13.29
N LYS A 38 -47.66 -17.13 14.38
CA LYS A 38 -48.81 -16.21 14.34
C LYS A 38 -48.37 -14.80 13.92
N VAL A 39 -47.29 -14.28 14.49
CA VAL A 39 -46.72 -12.96 14.20
C VAL A 39 -46.15 -12.90 12.79
N ARG A 40 -45.44 -13.92 12.28
CA ARG A 40 -44.98 -13.92 10.87
C ARG A 40 -46.13 -14.02 9.87
N LYS A 41 -47.19 -14.80 10.16
CA LYS A 41 -48.40 -14.82 9.33
C LYS A 41 -49.08 -13.44 9.32
N TYR A 42 -49.29 -12.86 10.51
CA TYR A 42 -49.87 -11.53 10.68
C TYR A 42 -49.05 -10.43 9.97
N LEU A 43 -47.72 -10.44 10.09
CA LEU A 43 -46.82 -9.50 9.37
C LEU A 43 -46.84 -9.73 7.85
N SER A 44 -47.04 -10.96 7.37
CA SER A 44 -47.20 -11.27 5.94
C SER A 44 -48.53 -10.77 5.37
N GLU A 45 -49.60 -10.82 6.16
CA GLU A 45 -50.92 -10.28 5.81
C GLU A 45 -50.92 -8.73 5.92
N ALA A 46 -50.24 -8.17 6.93
CA ALA A 46 -50.01 -6.74 7.07
C ALA A 46 -49.19 -6.13 5.92
N ARG A 47 -48.14 -6.81 5.46
CA ARG A 47 -47.34 -6.40 4.27
C ARG A 47 -48.14 -6.41 2.96
N LYS A 48 -49.41 -6.85 2.98
CA LYS A 48 -50.38 -6.77 1.88
C LYS A 48 -51.49 -5.74 2.13
N GLY A 49 -51.36 -4.92 3.17
CA GLY A 49 -52.26 -3.80 3.49
C GLY A 49 -53.48 -4.16 4.35
N SER A 50 -53.49 -5.31 5.03
CA SER A 50 -54.70 -5.82 5.72
C SER A 50 -54.53 -6.23 7.19
N GLY A 51 -53.58 -5.64 7.93
CA GLY A 51 -53.31 -5.99 9.34
C GLY A 51 -54.08 -5.13 10.35
N ASP A 52 -54.84 -5.76 11.26
CA ASP A 52 -55.52 -5.09 12.38
C ASP A 52 -54.87 -5.42 13.74
N ALA A 53 -54.36 -4.39 14.43
CA ALA A 53 -53.68 -4.52 15.72
C ALA A 53 -54.62 -4.62 16.93
N SER A 54 -55.95 -4.51 16.74
CA SER A 54 -56.95 -4.46 17.82
C SER A 54 -56.93 -5.66 18.77
N GLY A 55 -56.46 -6.83 18.29
CA GLY A 55 -56.41 -8.08 19.06
C GLY A 55 -55.29 -8.17 20.11
N PHE A 56 -54.38 -7.19 20.19
CA PHE A 56 -53.24 -7.21 21.12
C PHE A 56 -53.48 -6.37 22.39
N GLN A 57 -52.77 -6.67 23.48
CA GLN A 57 -52.83 -5.84 24.70
C GLN A 57 -52.20 -4.46 24.45
N LYS A 58 -52.71 -3.41 25.11
CA LYS A 58 -52.37 -1.99 24.83
C LYS A 58 -50.89 -1.67 24.51
N PRO A 59 -49.88 -2.15 25.27
CA PRO A 59 -48.47 -1.87 24.93
C PRO A 59 -48.07 -2.49 23.58
N THR A 60 -48.39 -3.77 23.40
CA THR A 60 -48.14 -4.53 22.16
C THR A 60 -48.95 -3.98 20.99
N ALA A 61 -50.21 -3.58 21.20
CA ALA A 61 -51.04 -2.97 20.17
C ALA A 61 -50.48 -1.61 19.71
N LYS A 62 -49.96 -0.78 20.63
CA LYS A 62 -49.32 0.49 20.28
C LYS A 62 -48.04 0.27 19.46
N LEU A 63 -47.20 -0.70 19.86
CA LEU A 63 -46.00 -1.08 19.12
C LEU A 63 -46.34 -1.61 17.72
N MET A 64 -47.29 -2.57 17.64
CA MET A 64 -47.75 -3.13 16.37
C MET A 64 -48.33 -2.06 15.46
N SER A 65 -49.20 -1.17 15.94
CA SER A 65 -49.72 -0.07 15.11
C SER A 65 -48.62 0.81 14.53
N ALA A 66 -47.57 1.14 15.29
CA ALA A 66 -46.43 1.89 14.76
C ALA A 66 -45.72 1.12 13.63
N MET A 67 -45.36 -0.15 13.87
CA MET A 67 -44.71 -1.02 12.88
C MET A 67 -45.57 -1.30 11.62
N LEU A 68 -46.89 -1.15 11.72
CA LEU A 68 -47.84 -1.32 10.61
C LEU A 68 -48.03 -0.03 9.78
N THR A 69 -47.77 1.13 10.36
CA THR A 69 -47.84 2.44 9.67
C THR A 69 -46.47 2.99 9.26
N ALA A 70 -45.37 2.36 9.71
CA ALA A 70 -44.02 2.76 9.33
C ALA A 70 -43.80 2.59 7.81
N PRO A 71 -43.14 3.56 7.15
CA PRO A 71 -42.72 3.40 5.76
C PRO A 71 -41.66 2.29 5.62
N GLN A 72 -41.42 1.84 4.38
CA GLN A 72 -40.29 0.95 4.06
C GLN A 72 -38.98 1.60 4.55
N ALA A 73 -38.13 0.83 5.24
CA ALA A 73 -36.97 1.35 5.95
C ALA A 73 -35.94 1.97 4.99
N GLY A 74 -35.80 3.29 5.04
CA GLY A 74 -34.84 4.07 4.26
C GLY A 74 -34.02 5.00 5.14
N GLY A 75 -33.04 4.46 5.88
CA GLY A 75 -31.95 5.20 6.54
C GLY A 75 -32.28 6.16 7.71
N ASP A 76 -33.54 6.55 7.91
CA ASP A 76 -33.98 7.49 8.95
C ASP A 76 -34.64 6.81 10.17
N ASP A 77 -34.39 5.51 10.40
CA ASP A 77 -34.97 4.80 11.57
C ASP A 77 -34.38 5.34 12.89
N ARG A 78 -35.24 5.43 13.91
CA ARG A 78 -35.01 6.24 15.12
C ARG A 78 -35.16 5.43 16.40
N ILE A 79 -34.38 5.80 17.41
CA ILE A 79 -34.40 5.15 18.72
C ILE A 79 -35.73 5.47 19.43
N VAL A 80 -36.56 4.46 19.68
CA VAL A 80 -37.84 4.56 20.39
C VAL A 80 -37.69 4.21 21.88
N MET A 81 -36.80 3.26 22.20
CA MET A 81 -36.50 2.85 23.58
C MET A 81 -35.07 2.29 23.67
N ILE A 82 -34.41 2.51 24.80
CA ILE A 82 -33.22 1.75 25.24
C ILE A 82 -33.53 1.18 26.63
N ARG A 83 -33.18 -0.09 26.89
CA ARG A 83 -33.39 -0.73 28.18
C ARG A 83 -32.22 -1.67 28.53
N ALA A 84 -31.56 -1.41 29.66
CA ALA A 84 -30.46 -2.25 30.15
C ALA A 84 -30.91 -3.25 31.23
N ARG A 85 -30.14 -4.34 31.39
CA ARG A 85 -30.27 -5.37 32.42
C ARG A 85 -28.90 -5.92 32.86
N GLU A 86 -28.87 -6.54 34.05
CA GLU A 86 -27.73 -7.33 34.56
C GLU A 86 -27.90 -8.78 34.07
N ILE A 87 -26.88 -9.33 33.40
CA ILE A 87 -26.74 -10.74 32.99
C ILE A 87 -25.44 -11.32 33.58
N TYR A 88 -25.02 -12.51 33.16
CA TYR A 88 -23.78 -13.17 33.60
C TYR A 88 -22.82 -13.45 32.44
N ASP A 89 -21.52 -13.34 32.70
CA ASP A 89 -20.43 -13.69 31.77
C ASP A 89 -20.04 -15.18 31.85
N SER A 90 -19.09 -15.60 31.00
CA SER A 90 -18.57 -16.99 30.93
C SER A 90 -17.98 -17.49 32.26
N ARG A 91 -17.48 -16.58 33.09
CA ARG A 91 -16.85 -16.84 34.40
C ARG A 91 -17.86 -16.72 35.55
N GLY A 92 -19.14 -16.49 35.26
CA GLY A 92 -20.20 -16.33 36.24
C GLY A 92 -20.19 -15.00 37.01
N ASN A 93 -19.45 -13.99 36.56
CA ASN A 93 -19.57 -12.63 37.10
C ASN A 93 -20.71 -11.88 36.39
N PRO A 94 -21.26 -10.81 36.99
CA PRO A 94 -22.28 -9.99 36.33
C PRO A 94 -21.70 -9.19 35.15
N THR A 95 -22.51 -8.94 34.13
CA THR A 95 -22.21 -7.97 33.07
C THR A 95 -23.48 -7.31 32.51
N VAL A 96 -23.34 -6.29 31.68
CA VAL A 96 -24.42 -5.44 31.16
C VAL A 96 -24.92 -5.96 29.81
N GLU A 97 -26.25 -6.03 29.65
CA GLU A 97 -26.91 -6.23 28.36
C GLU A 97 -27.93 -5.10 28.09
N VAL A 98 -28.01 -4.65 26.84
CA VAL A 98 -28.92 -3.61 26.34
C VAL A 98 -29.82 -4.15 25.23
N ASP A 99 -31.12 -3.91 25.35
CA ASP A 99 -32.06 -3.90 24.23
C ASP A 99 -32.29 -2.45 23.77
N LEU A 100 -31.98 -2.15 22.50
CA LEU A 100 -32.39 -0.93 21.80
C LEU A 100 -33.54 -1.28 20.86
N VAL A 101 -34.61 -0.48 20.86
CA VAL A 101 -35.77 -0.66 19.99
C VAL A 101 -35.94 0.58 19.13
N THR A 102 -36.08 0.39 17.83
CA THR A 102 -36.35 1.44 16.84
C THR A 102 -37.84 1.46 16.46
N GLU A 103 -38.23 2.19 15.41
CA GLU A 103 -39.60 2.13 14.89
C GLU A 103 -39.89 0.78 14.20
N THR A 104 -38.85 0.07 13.76
CA THR A 104 -38.96 -1.14 12.94
C THR A 104 -38.53 -2.44 13.61
N SER A 105 -37.62 -2.42 14.60
CA SER A 105 -36.99 -3.64 15.15
C SER A 105 -36.38 -3.49 16.55
N LEU A 106 -35.94 -4.61 17.14
CA LEU A 106 -35.19 -4.70 18.40
C LEU A 106 -33.78 -5.22 18.12
N PHE A 107 -32.79 -4.56 18.71
CA PHE A 107 -31.36 -4.84 18.58
C PHE A 107 -30.74 -5.02 19.96
N ARG A 108 -29.81 -5.97 20.09
CA ARG A 108 -29.24 -6.39 21.37
C ARG A 108 -27.71 -6.34 21.37
N ALA A 109 -27.14 -5.93 22.48
CA ALA A 109 -25.72 -6.10 22.76
C ALA A 109 -25.46 -6.38 24.24
N ALA A 110 -24.51 -7.27 24.51
CA ALA A 110 -23.91 -7.51 25.80
C ALA A 110 -22.41 -7.19 25.71
N VAL A 111 -21.80 -6.78 26.83
CA VAL A 111 -20.38 -6.45 26.91
C VAL A 111 -19.58 -7.48 27.72
N PRO A 112 -18.30 -7.70 27.40
CA PRO A 112 -17.42 -8.58 28.17
C PRO A 112 -17.05 -7.92 29.51
N SER A 113 -16.43 -8.70 30.39
CA SER A 113 -15.79 -8.24 31.61
C SER A 113 -14.27 -8.21 31.43
N GLY A 114 -13.61 -7.14 31.88
CA GLY A 114 -12.15 -7.10 31.98
C GLY A 114 -11.60 -8.17 32.95
N ALA A 115 -10.31 -8.43 32.88
CA ALA A 115 -9.60 -9.37 33.76
C ALA A 115 -8.37 -8.68 34.37
N SER A 116 -7.46 -8.25 33.50
CA SER A 116 -6.53 -7.16 33.73
C SER A 116 -7.29 -5.83 33.95
N THR A 117 -6.66 -4.92 34.69
CA THR A 117 -7.10 -3.53 34.84
C THR A 117 -5.88 -2.61 34.77
N GLY A 118 -5.48 -2.24 33.56
CA GLY A 118 -4.39 -1.30 33.31
C GLY A 118 -4.74 0.13 33.72
N ILE A 119 -3.73 0.93 34.04
CA ILE A 119 -3.93 2.31 34.55
C ILE A 119 -4.44 3.29 33.47
N TYR A 120 -4.41 2.88 32.20
CA TYR A 120 -4.77 3.68 31.03
C TYR A 120 -6.22 3.45 30.53
N GLU A 121 -6.82 2.31 30.88
CA GLU A 121 -8.05 1.79 30.28
C GLU A 121 -9.31 2.62 30.60
N ALA A 122 -10.35 2.49 29.76
CA ALA A 122 -11.65 3.07 30.07
C ALA A 122 -12.37 2.23 31.14
N LEU A 123 -12.73 2.87 32.25
CA LEU A 123 -13.01 2.13 33.48
C LEU A 123 -14.40 1.48 33.49
N GLU A 124 -14.42 0.18 33.78
CA GLU A 124 -15.66 -0.55 34.03
C GLU A 124 -16.35 -0.07 35.33
N LEU A 125 -17.64 0.29 35.26
CA LEU A 125 -18.39 0.65 36.46
C LEU A 125 -18.98 -0.59 37.14
N ARG A 126 -18.36 -0.98 38.27
CA ARG A 126 -18.84 -2.01 39.21
C ARG A 126 -19.56 -1.40 40.44
N ASP A 127 -20.41 -2.21 41.06
CA ASP A 127 -21.20 -1.81 42.23
C ASP A 127 -20.35 -1.65 43.50
N GLY A 128 -19.30 -2.45 43.67
CA GLY A 128 -18.41 -2.42 44.85
C GLY A 128 -19.03 -2.96 46.14
N ASP A 129 -20.31 -3.35 46.11
CA ASP A 129 -21.03 -3.97 47.23
C ASP A 129 -20.51 -5.39 47.49
N LYS A 130 -19.57 -5.53 48.44
CA LYS A 130 -18.99 -6.82 48.82
C LYS A 130 -20.02 -7.84 49.35
N THR A 131 -21.25 -7.44 49.66
CA THR A 131 -22.32 -8.35 50.09
C THR A 131 -23.09 -8.99 48.92
N ARG A 132 -23.03 -8.40 47.72
CA ARG A 132 -23.65 -8.94 46.50
C ARG A 132 -22.60 -9.22 45.43
N LEU A 133 -22.54 -10.47 44.95
CA LEU A 133 -21.72 -10.88 43.80
C LEU A 133 -20.24 -10.49 43.97
N LEU A 134 -19.74 -10.57 45.22
CA LEU A 134 -18.37 -10.22 45.63
C LEU A 134 -17.93 -8.78 45.30
N GLY A 135 -18.87 -7.85 45.13
CA GLY A 135 -18.61 -6.47 44.67
C GLY A 135 -18.65 -6.28 43.16
N LYS A 136 -18.74 -7.35 42.38
CA LYS A 136 -18.74 -7.35 40.91
C LYS A 136 -20.11 -7.07 40.27
N GLY A 137 -21.14 -6.72 41.04
CA GLY A 137 -22.43 -6.27 40.47
C GLY A 137 -22.29 -5.10 39.49
N VAL A 138 -23.26 -4.91 38.58
CA VAL A 138 -23.27 -3.84 37.56
C VAL A 138 -24.57 -3.02 37.56
N LEU A 139 -25.34 -3.04 38.65
CA LEU A 139 -26.64 -2.34 38.72
C LEU A 139 -26.49 -0.81 38.60
N LYS A 140 -25.35 -0.22 38.99
CA LYS A 140 -25.04 1.20 38.69
C LYS A 140 -24.96 1.47 37.19
N ALA A 141 -24.21 0.65 36.44
CA ALA A 141 -24.09 0.80 34.98
C ALA A 141 -25.45 0.61 34.29
N VAL A 142 -26.24 -0.38 34.73
CA VAL A 142 -27.61 -0.62 34.28
C VAL A 142 -28.53 0.57 34.59
N ALA A 143 -28.41 1.21 35.76
CA ALA A 143 -29.15 2.42 36.09
C ALA A 143 -28.72 3.62 35.22
N ASN A 144 -27.41 3.84 35.04
CA ASN A 144 -26.87 4.90 34.18
C ASN A 144 -27.41 4.81 32.74
N ILE A 145 -27.49 3.61 32.16
CA ILE A 145 -28.10 3.45 30.83
C ILE A 145 -29.59 3.80 30.88
N ASN A 146 -30.35 3.21 31.80
CA ASN A 146 -31.81 3.33 31.84
C ASN A 146 -32.30 4.76 32.17
N ASP A 147 -31.59 5.47 33.04
CA ASP A 147 -32.07 6.72 33.66
C ASP A 147 -31.32 7.97 33.16
N ILE A 148 -30.12 7.81 32.55
CA ILE A 148 -29.29 8.94 32.04
C ILE A 148 -29.11 8.87 30.52
N ILE A 149 -28.66 7.74 29.97
CA ILE A 149 -28.37 7.61 28.52
C ILE A 149 -29.67 7.48 27.71
N ALA A 150 -30.55 6.54 28.07
CA ALA A 150 -31.77 6.26 27.31
C ALA A 150 -32.67 7.49 27.09
N PRO A 151 -32.93 8.36 28.09
CA PRO A 151 -33.74 9.58 27.89
C PRO A 151 -33.09 10.65 26.99
N LYS A 152 -31.82 10.48 26.60
CA LYS A 152 -31.05 11.43 25.78
C LYS A 152 -30.91 11.01 24.33
N LEU A 153 -30.92 9.70 24.04
CA LEU A 153 -30.75 9.18 22.68
C LEU A 153 -32.09 8.88 21.96
N ILE A 154 -33.21 8.78 22.69
CA ILE A 154 -34.54 8.58 22.10
C ILE A 154 -34.89 9.71 21.12
N GLY A 155 -35.32 9.34 19.91
CA GLY A 155 -35.63 10.22 18.78
C GLY A 155 -34.47 10.47 17.80
N MET A 156 -33.23 10.13 18.18
CA MET A 156 -32.05 10.22 17.30
C MET A 156 -32.00 9.05 16.31
N LYS A 157 -31.29 9.24 15.19
CA LYS A 157 -31.16 8.22 14.13
C LYS A 157 -30.10 7.18 14.51
N VAL A 158 -30.37 5.90 14.25
CA VAL A 158 -29.39 4.83 14.51
C VAL A 158 -28.22 4.79 13.51
N THR A 159 -28.31 5.55 12.43
CA THR A 159 -27.26 5.70 11.40
C THR A 159 -26.17 6.73 11.77
N GLU A 160 -26.36 7.53 12.82
CA GLU A 160 -25.44 8.59 13.23
C GLU A 160 -24.47 8.12 14.35
N GLN A 161 -23.78 6.99 14.14
CA GLN A 161 -22.95 6.29 15.16
C GLN A 161 -22.00 7.24 15.90
N ALA A 162 -21.12 7.94 15.18
CA ALA A 162 -20.12 8.83 15.78
C ALA A 162 -20.74 9.99 16.57
N THR A 163 -21.89 10.51 16.13
CA THR A 163 -22.63 11.55 16.85
C THR A 163 -23.18 11.03 18.18
N LEU A 164 -23.68 9.80 18.20
CA LEU A 164 -24.25 9.15 19.38
C LEU A 164 -23.16 8.74 20.39
N ASP A 165 -22.07 8.14 19.91
CA ASP A 165 -20.93 7.76 20.74
C ASP A 165 -20.28 9.00 21.37
N LYS A 166 -20.05 10.06 20.57
CA LYS A 166 -19.50 11.34 21.06
C LYS A 166 -20.41 12.03 22.08
N LEU A 167 -21.73 11.97 21.90
CA LEU A 167 -22.71 12.47 22.87
C LEU A 167 -22.59 11.71 24.21
N MET A 168 -22.48 10.38 24.17
CA MET A 168 -22.31 9.57 25.39
C MET A 168 -20.97 9.86 26.09
N VAL A 169 -19.85 9.84 25.36
CA VAL A 169 -18.50 9.96 25.91
C VAL A 169 -18.17 11.37 26.38
N GLU A 170 -18.37 12.39 25.54
CA GLU A 170 -17.90 13.75 25.85
C GLU A 170 -18.88 14.56 26.73
N GLN A 171 -20.19 14.35 26.55
CA GLN A 171 -21.22 15.25 27.11
C GLN A 171 -22.02 14.61 28.25
N LEU A 172 -22.42 13.34 28.12
CA LEU A 172 -23.18 12.64 29.16
C LEU A 172 -22.26 12.09 30.25
N ASP A 173 -21.13 11.48 29.88
CA ASP A 173 -20.07 11.10 30.81
C ASP A 173 -19.15 12.31 31.08
N GLY A 174 -18.24 12.62 30.17
CA GLY A 174 -17.31 13.75 30.26
C GLY A 174 -16.13 13.56 31.22
N SER A 175 -15.91 12.37 31.81
CA SER A 175 -14.76 12.12 32.67
C SER A 175 -13.47 11.96 31.87
N LYS A 176 -12.36 12.47 32.42
CA LYS A 176 -11.03 12.29 31.85
C LYS A 176 -10.04 11.76 32.89
N ASN A 177 -9.01 11.08 32.41
CA ASN A 177 -7.73 10.91 33.10
C ASN A 177 -6.69 11.79 32.38
N GLU A 178 -5.40 11.58 32.64
CA GLU A 178 -4.31 12.33 31.98
C GLU A 178 -4.12 11.93 30.50
N TRP A 179 -4.77 10.86 30.05
CA TRP A 179 -4.55 10.19 28.77
C TRP A 179 -5.73 10.29 27.79
N GLY A 180 -6.95 10.52 28.27
CA GLY A 180 -8.13 10.61 27.43
C GLY A 180 -9.46 10.59 28.19
N TRP A 181 -10.53 10.16 27.52
CA TRP A 181 -11.87 10.02 28.10
C TRP A 181 -11.98 8.69 28.89
N SER A 182 -11.94 8.77 30.22
CA SER A 182 -11.85 7.61 31.12
C SER A 182 -13.18 6.91 31.40
N LYS A 183 -14.32 7.54 31.05
CA LYS A 183 -15.68 6.98 31.08
C LYS A 183 -16.13 6.45 32.46
N SER A 184 -15.54 6.97 33.53
CA SER A 184 -15.62 6.41 34.90
C SER A 184 -16.88 6.82 35.66
N LYS A 185 -17.69 7.72 35.09
CA LYS A 185 -18.91 8.27 35.70
C LYS A 185 -20.16 7.47 35.28
N LEU A 186 -20.27 7.13 34.00
CA LEU A 186 -21.31 6.25 33.46
C LEU A 186 -20.86 4.78 33.44
N GLY A 187 -19.58 4.53 33.18
CA GLY A 187 -18.96 3.23 33.00
C GLY A 187 -18.68 2.91 31.53
N ALA A 188 -17.48 2.43 31.21
CA ALA A 188 -17.15 1.99 29.85
C ALA A 188 -18.09 0.84 29.39
N ASN A 189 -18.40 -0.10 30.29
CA ASN A 189 -19.42 -1.14 30.08
C ASN A 189 -20.83 -0.57 29.81
N ALA A 190 -21.18 0.60 30.34
CA ALA A 190 -22.46 1.23 30.10
C ALA A 190 -22.55 1.84 28.69
N ILE A 191 -21.49 2.53 28.26
CA ILE A 191 -21.44 3.22 26.95
C ILE A 191 -21.30 2.19 25.82
N LEU A 192 -20.38 1.22 25.94
CA LEU A 192 -20.10 0.24 24.89
C LEU A 192 -21.33 -0.63 24.56
N ALA A 193 -22.11 -1.07 25.58
CA ALA A 193 -23.33 -1.86 25.35
C ALA A 193 -24.40 -1.08 24.56
N VAL A 194 -24.52 0.24 24.79
CA VAL A 194 -25.44 1.09 24.01
C VAL A 194 -24.87 1.33 22.61
N SER A 195 -23.57 1.63 22.50
CA SER A 195 -22.85 1.86 21.24
C SER A 195 -22.95 0.68 20.26
N MET A 196 -22.77 -0.54 20.74
CA MET A 196 -22.91 -1.77 19.94
C MET A 196 -24.38 -2.04 19.53
N ALA A 197 -25.35 -1.72 20.39
CA ALA A 197 -26.76 -1.86 20.06
C ALA A 197 -27.22 -0.83 19.00
N ILE A 198 -26.66 0.38 19.03
CA ILE A 198 -26.82 1.40 17.96
C ILE A 198 -26.21 0.88 16.66
N CYS A 199 -24.99 0.35 16.68
CA CYS A 199 -24.31 -0.13 15.48
C CYS A 199 -25.11 -1.24 14.76
N ARG A 200 -25.67 -2.19 15.53
CA ARG A 200 -26.56 -3.24 15.02
C ARG A 200 -27.86 -2.70 14.45
N ALA A 201 -28.40 -1.62 15.00
CA ALA A 201 -29.58 -0.94 14.47
C ALA A 201 -29.28 -0.13 13.20
N GLY A 202 -28.14 0.56 13.14
CA GLY A 202 -27.68 1.31 11.96
C GLY A 202 -27.48 0.41 10.73
N ALA A 203 -26.85 -0.76 10.92
CA ALA A 203 -26.70 -1.76 9.88
C ALA A 203 -28.05 -2.19 9.27
N ALA A 204 -29.04 -2.48 10.13
CA ALA A 204 -30.38 -2.87 9.70
C ALA A 204 -31.17 -1.72 9.05
N ALA A 205 -31.01 -0.48 9.53
CA ALA A 205 -31.61 0.71 8.91
C ALA A 205 -31.02 1.04 7.52
N MET A 206 -29.78 0.61 7.28
CA MET A 206 -29.11 0.61 5.97
C MET A 206 -29.35 -0.67 5.14
N GLN A 207 -30.06 -1.66 5.70
CA GLN A 207 -30.33 -2.98 5.10
C GLN A 207 -29.06 -3.80 4.72
N VAL A 208 -27.93 -3.57 5.38
CA VAL A 208 -26.66 -4.29 5.16
C VAL A 208 -26.29 -5.19 6.36
N PRO A 209 -25.46 -6.22 6.17
CA PRO A 209 -24.86 -6.97 7.28
C PRO A 209 -24.00 -6.09 8.21
N LEU A 210 -23.88 -6.47 9.48
CA LEU A 210 -23.13 -5.71 10.49
C LEU A 210 -21.68 -5.43 10.09
N TYR A 211 -20.97 -6.44 9.55
CA TYR A 211 -19.59 -6.28 9.09
C TYR A 211 -19.45 -5.25 7.96
N GLN A 212 -20.45 -5.16 7.07
CA GLN A 212 -20.46 -4.18 5.98
C GLN A 212 -20.74 -2.77 6.51
N TYR A 213 -21.65 -2.64 7.48
CA TYR A 213 -21.90 -1.35 8.13
C TYR A 213 -20.68 -0.84 8.91
N ILE A 214 -19.96 -1.73 9.61
CA ILE A 214 -18.71 -1.38 10.31
C ILE A 214 -17.64 -0.93 9.31
N ALA A 215 -17.50 -1.61 8.16
CA ALA A 215 -16.59 -1.18 7.10
C ALA A 215 -16.95 0.22 6.54
N MET A 216 -18.24 0.49 6.31
CA MET A 216 -18.73 1.82 5.90
C MET A 216 -18.40 2.90 6.95
N LEU A 217 -18.62 2.62 8.24
CA LEU A 217 -18.27 3.53 9.34
C LEU A 217 -16.75 3.77 9.44
N ALA A 218 -15.95 2.77 9.12
CA ALA A 218 -14.48 2.83 9.13
C ALA A 218 -13.86 3.42 7.84
N GLY A 219 -14.68 3.87 6.89
CA GLY A 219 -14.21 4.38 5.58
C GLY A 219 -13.52 3.33 4.71
N LYS A 220 -13.70 2.03 5.02
CA LYS A 220 -13.10 0.92 4.29
C LYS A 220 -14.03 0.46 3.16
N PRO A 221 -13.49 -0.01 2.02
CA PRO A 221 -14.32 -0.40 0.87
C PRO A 221 -15.15 -1.65 1.17
N THR A 222 -16.34 -1.74 0.55
CA THR A 222 -17.28 -2.86 0.73
C THR A 222 -17.42 -3.75 -0.50
N ASP A 223 -16.52 -3.62 -1.49
CA ASP A 223 -16.44 -4.50 -2.67
C ASP A 223 -15.93 -5.89 -2.28
N ARG A 224 -14.93 -5.94 -1.40
CA ARG A 224 -14.19 -7.15 -1.02
C ARG A 224 -13.82 -7.07 0.47
N PHE A 225 -14.15 -8.10 1.22
CA PHE A 225 -13.82 -8.21 2.65
C PHE A 225 -12.66 -9.20 2.86
N VAL A 226 -11.81 -8.91 3.85
CA VAL A 226 -10.72 -9.81 4.27
C VAL A 226 -11.22 -10.71 5.40
N MET A 227 -10.95 -12.02 5.30
CA MET A 227 -11.16 -12.95 6.41
C MET A 227 -9.86 -13.03 7.24
N PRO A 228 -9.92 -12.94 8.57
CA PRO A 228 -8.71 -12.98 9.41
C PRO A 228 -8.08 -14.38 9.47
N VAL A 229 -6.81 -14.45 9.89
CA VAL A 229 -6.25 -15.69 10.44
C VAL A 229 -6.70 -15.78 11.90
N PRO A 230 -7.37 -16.87 12.33
CA PRO A 230 -7.71 -17.05 13.73
C PRO A 230 -6.47 -17.43 14.56
N SER A 231 -6.20 -16.66 15.61
CA SER A 231 -5.32 -17.05 16.71
C SER A 231 -6.13 -17.85 17.74
N PHE A 232 -5.79 -19.12 17.95
CA PHE A 232 -6.43 -19.94 18.98
C PHE A 232 -5.53 -20.03 20.21
N ASN A 233 -5.96 -19.53 21.36
CA ASN A 233 -5.32 -19.88 22.64
C ASN A 233 -5.49 -21.39 22.89
N VAL A 234 -4.38 -22.08 23.18
CA VAL A 234 -4.37 -23.54 23.37
C VAL A 234 -3.59 -24.02 24.59
N ILE A 235 -2.72 -23.19 25.19
CA ILE A 235 -2.06 -23.46 26.47
C ILE A 235 -2.04 -22.18 27.30
N ASN A 236 -2.65 -22.22 28.49
CA ASN A 236 -2.73 -21.09 29.42
C ASN A 236 -1.62 -21.18 30.50
N GLY A 237 -1.10 -20.02 30.88
CA GLY A 237 -0.16 -19.78 31.96
C GLY A 237 -0.50 -18.49 32.72
N GLY A 238 0.50 -17.68 33.08
CA GLY A 238 0.31 -16.36 33.68
C GLY A 238 -0.66 -16.34 34.85
N SER A 239 -1.52 -15.33 34.92
CA SER A 239 -2.59 -15.24 35.92
C SER A 239 -3.84 -16.07 35.52
N HIS A 240 -3.90 -16.59 34.30
CA HIS A 240 -5.00 -17.45 33.79
C HIS A 240 -4.88 -18.94 34.16
N ALA A 241 -3.74 -19.40 34.72
CA ALA A 241 -3.56 -20.79 35.13
C ALA A 241 -2.67 -20.97 36.39
N GLY A 242 -3.12 -21.84 37.31
CA GLY A 242 -2.38 -22.24 38.51
C GLY A 242 -1.20 -23.21 38.29
N ASN A 243 -0.65 -23.26 37.07
CA ASN A 243 0.60 -23.95 36.75
C ASN A 243 1.80 -23.00 36.92
N ARG A 244 3.01 -23.46 36.57
CA ARG A 244 4.25 -22.68 36.73
C ARG A 244 4.54 -21.68 35.61
N LEU A 245 3.84 -21.75 34.46
CA LEU A 245 4.10 -20.91 33.28
C LEU A 245 4.01 -19.42 33.58
N ALA A 246 5.01 -18.66 33.16
CA ALA A 246 5.04 -17.20 33.34
C ALA A 246 4.19 -16.48 32.29
N CYS A 247 4.37 -16.82 31.01
CA CYS A 247 3.58 -16.27 29.91
C CYS A 247 2.12 -16.72 30.04
N GLN A 248 1.19 -15.85 29.65
CA GLN A 248 -0.24 -16.03 29.88
C GLN A 248 -0.90 -16.95 28.85
N GLU A 249 -0.52 -16.86 27.58
CA GLU A 249 -1.10 -17.67 26.50
C GLU A 249 -0.06 -18.13 25.49
N PHE A 250 -0.19 -19.36 25.01
CA PHE A 250 0.43 -19.82 23.77
C PHE A 250 -0.65 -20.12 22.75
N MET A 251 -0.56 -19.45 21.61
CA MET A 251 -1.55 -19.49 20.54
C MET A 251 -1.03 -20.20 19.30
N ILE A 252 -1.94 -20.79 18.52
CA ILE A 252 -1.69 -21.27 17.16
C ILE A 252 -2.41 -20.44 16.12
N LEU A 253 -1.69 -20.12 15.03
CA LEU A 253 -2.17 -19.33 13.90
C LEU A 253 -2.01 -20.15 12.61
N PRO A 254 -3.09 -20.70 12.04
CA PRO A 254 -3.05 -21.46 10.77
C PRO A 254 -2.86 -20.58 9.52
N THR A 255 -1.76 -19.81 9.45
CA THR A 255 -1.50 -18.86 8.36
C THR A 255 -1.37 -19.53 6.97
N GLY A 256 -1.06 -20.83 6.91
CA GLY A 256 -1.04 -21.63 5.69
C GLY A 256 -2.38 -22.27 5.31
N ALA A 257 -3.49 -21.86 5.92
CA ALA A 257 -4.84 -22.32 5.56
C ALA A 257 -5.38 -21.59 4.31
N SER A 258 -6.15 -22.30 3.48
CA SER A 258 -6.71 -21.73 2.24
C SER A 258 -7.96 -20.85 2.43
N SER A 259 -8.53 -20.85 3.63
CA SER A 259 -9.75 -20.09 4.00
C SER A 259 -9.94 -20.12 5.51
N PHE A 260 -10.76 -19.20 6.05
CA PHE A 260 -11.14 -19.21 7.48
C PHE A 260 -11.72 -20.56 7.93
N LYS A 261 -12.59 -21.18 7.12
CA LYS A 261 -13.13 -22.53 7.40
C LYS A 261 -12.01 -23.56 7.57
N ASN A 262 -11.00 -23.52 6.69
CA ASN A 262 -9.88 -24.44 6.77
C ASN A 262 -8.91 -24.12 7.93
N ALA A 263 -8.80 -22.85 8.32
CA ALA A 263 -8.09 -22.46 9.54
C ALA A 263 -8.78 -22.99 10.80
N MET A 264 -10.12 -22.95 10.87
CA MET A 264 -10.90 -23.57 11.95
C MET A 264 -10.73 -25.10 12.00
N GLU A 265 -10.70 -25.77 10.85
CA GLU A 265 -10.42 -27.22 10.76
C GLU A 265 -9.03 -27.55 11.32
N ILE A 266 -7.99 -26.88 10.81
CA ILE A 266 -6.60 -27.07 11.24
C ILE A 266 -6.43 -26.77 12.75
N GLY A 267 -7.00 -25.66 13.24
CA GLY A 267 -6.94 -25.27 14.65
C GLY A 267 -7.58 -26.31 15.57
N ALA A 268 -8.76 -26.83 15.21
CA ALA A 268 -9.45 -27.87 15.98
C ALA A 268 -8.68 -29.21 15.97
N GLU A 269 -8.10 -29.60 14.83
CA GLU A 269 -7.28 -30.82 14.73
C GLU A 269 -6.00 -30.73 15.56
N VAL A 270 -5.29 -29.59 15.54
CA VAL A 270 -4.14 -29.34 16.42
C VAL A 270 -4.56 -29.36 17.88
N TYR A 271 -5.65 -28.68 18.26
CA TYR A 271 -6.14 -28.61 19.65
C TYR A 271 -6.54 -29.99 20.21
N HIS A 272 -7.22 -30.83 19.43
CA HIS A 272 -7.55 -32.21 19.83
C HIS A 272 -6.33 -33.15 19.86
N THR A 273 -5.34 -32.93 18.99
CA THR A 273 -4.04 -33.61 19.03
C THR A 273 -3.27 -33.21 20.29
N LEU A 274 -3.22 -31.91 20.60
CA LEU A 274 -2.61 -31.35 21.82
C LEU A 274 -3.26 -31.91 23.09
N LYS A 275 -4.59 -31.98 23.14
CA LYS A 275 -5.32 -32.62 24.25
C LYS A 275 -4.87 -34.08 24.46
N SER A 276 -4.58 -34.79 23.38
CA SER A 276 -4.14 -36.18 23.40
C SER A 276 -2.67 -36.32 23.83
N VAL A 277 -1.79 -35.40 23.43
CA VAL A 277 -0.40 -35.30 23.91
C VAL A 277 -0.37 -34.98 25.42
N ILE A 278 -1.09 -33.93 25.84
CA ILE A 278 -1.21 -33.52 27.25
C ILE A 278 -1.76 -34.66 28.10
N LYS A 279 -2.83 -35.33 27.67
CA LYS A 279 -3.41 -36.49 28.38
C LYS A 279 -2.39 -37.60 28.61
N LYS A 280 -1.52 -37.84 27.63
CA LYS A 280 -0.49 -38.89 27.67
C LYS A 280 0.70 -38.50 28.56
N LYS A 281 1.10 -37.23 28.58
CA LYS A 281 2.29 -36.74 29.28
C LYS A 281 2.02 -36.28 30.72
N TYR A 282 0.87 -35.66 30.98
CA TYR A 282 0.52 -35.05 32.28
C TYR A 282 -0.75 -35.62 32.93
N GLY A 283 -1.44 -36.56 32.26
CA GLY A 283 -2.65 -37.21 32.78
C GLY A 283 -3.97 -36.52 32.40
N GLN A 284 -5.09 -37.10 32.84
CA GLN A 284 -6.43 -36.66 32.44
C GLN A 284 -6.80 -35.28 32.99
N ASP A 285 -6.36 -34.93 34.20
CA ASP A 285 -6.79 -33.69 34.86
C ASP A 285 -6.13 -32.44 34.25
N ALA A 286 -4.94 -32.61 33.65
CA ALA A 286 -4.26 -31.59 32.84
C ALA A 286 -4.99 -31.27 31.52
N CYS A 287 -6.04 -32.03 31.15
CA CYS A 287 -6.90 -31.76 30.00
C CYS A 287 -8.16 -30.96 30.34
N ASN A 288 -8.26 -30.48 31.58
CA ASN A 288 -9.16 -29.39 31.95
C ASN A 288 -8.69 -28.08 31.28
N VAL A 289 -9.61 -27.13 31.14
CA VAL A 289 -9.39 -25.90 30.40
C VAL A 289 -9.49 -24.68 31.30
N GLY A 290 -8.75 -23.61 30.97
CA GLY A 290 -8.89 -22.29 31.58
C GLY A 290 -10.10 -21.51 31.05
N ASP A 291 -10.22 -20.25 31.47
CA ASP A 291 -11.38 -19.38 31.17
C ASP A 291 -11.63 -19.19 29.65
N GLU A 292 -10.59 -19.28 28.81
CA GLU A 292 -10.67 -19.17 27.34
C GLU A 292 -10.70 -20.52 26.59
N GLY A 293 -10.66 -21.66 27.29
CA GLY A 293 -10.72 -22.99 26.66
C GLY A 293 -9.38 -23.65 26.28
N GLY A 294 -8.25 -22.93 26.40
CA GLY A 294 -6.90 -23.53 26.32
C GLY A 294 -6.58 -24.40 27.55
N PHE A 295 -5.57 -25.27 27.44
CA PHE A 295 -5.23 -26.24 28.49
C PHE A 295 -4.30 -25.65 29.56
N ALA A 296 -4.41 -26.12 30.80
CA ALA A 296 -3.51 -25.76 31.90
C ALA A 296 -2.61 -26.93 32.34
N PRO A 297 -1.69 -27.44 31.49
CA PRO A 297 -0.77 -28.52 31.86
C PRO A 297 0.25 -28.05 32.90
N ASN A 298 0.68 -28.97 33.77
CA ASN A 298 1.70 -28.71 34.80
C ASN A 298 3.13 -28.82 34.25
N VAL A 299 3.44 -28.01 33.22
CA VAL A 299 4.77 -27.89 32.64
C VAL A 299 5.72 -27.12 33.56
N GLN A 300 7.02 -27.36 33.42
CA GLN A 300 8.05 -26.77 34.28
C GLN A 300 8.51 -25.38 33.84
N ASP A 301 8.46 -25.10 32.53
CA ASP A 301 8.77 -23.80 31.94
C ASP A 301 8.06 -23.58 30.59
N ASN A 302 8.21 -22.38 30.04
CA ASN A 302 7.63 -21.96 28.76
C ASN A 302 8.17 -22.78 27.55
N ASN A 303 9.42 -23.25 27.59
CA ASN A 303 9.97 -24.07 26.52
C ASN A 303 9.30 -25.45 26.51
N GLU A 304 8.97 -26.02 27.66
CA GLU A 304 8.22 -27.28 27.72
C GLU A 304 6.82 -27.14 27.13
N ALA A 305 6.13 -26.01 27.33
CA ALA A 305 4.86 -25.73 26.64
C ALA A 305 5.03 -25.68 25.11
N LEU A 306 6.02 -24.93 24.62
CA LEU A 306 6.31 -24.80 23.19
C LEU A 306 6.70 -26.14 22.54
N ASN A 307 7.49 -26.98 23.22
CA ASN A 307 7.83 -28.32 22.74
C ASN A 307 6.59 -29.24 22.67
N VAL A 308 5.71 -29.19 23.66
CA VAL A 308 4.43 -29.95 23.66
C VAL A 308 3.48 -29.45 22.57
N LEU A 309 3.50 -28.15 22.28
CA LEU A 309 2.72 -27.55 21.19
C LEU A 309 3.24 -27.96 19.81
N MET A 310 4.56 -27.95 19.60
CA MET A 310 5.18 -28.45 18.38
C MET A 310 4.91 -29.95 18.17
N GLU A 311 5.01 -30.78 19.22
CA GLU A 311 4.64 -32.20 19.17
C GLU A 311 3.19 -32.41 18.68
N ALA A 312 2.28 -31.51 19.02
CA ALA A 312 0.89 -31.54 18.55
C ALA A 312 0.73 -31.06 17.09
N ILE A 313 1.41 -29.97 16.71
CA ILE A 313 1.38 -29.44 15.33
C ILE A 313 1.94 -30.48 14.34
N GLU A 314 3.05 -31.12 14.67
CA GLU A 314 3.64 -32.21 13.87
C GLU A 314 2.68 -33.41 13.75
N LYS A 315 2.12 -33.88 14.87
CA LYS A 315 1.24 -35.07 14.88
C LYS A 315 -0.12 -34.86 14.21
N SER A 316 -0.59 -33.62 14.14
CA SER A 316 -1.78 -33.28 13.34
C SER A 316 -1.52 -33.25 11.83
N GLY A 317 -0.25 -33.28 11.39
CA GLY A 317 0.13 -33.19 9.98
C GLY A 317 0.14 -31.76 9.41
N HIS A 318 0.06 -30.72 10.26
CA HIS A 318 -0.03 -29.32 9.84
C HIS A 318 1.24 -28.49 10.06
N ALA A 319 2.38 -29.16 10.27
CA ALA A 319 3.70 -28.53 10.26
C ALA A 319 3.91 -27.67 9.00
N GLY A 320 4.48 -26.47 9.16
CA GLY A 320 4.65 -25.49 8.09
C GLY A 320 3.41 -24.65 7.75
N LYS A 321 2.18 -25.16 8.00
CA LYS A 321 0.93 -24.38 7.84
C LYS A 321 0.52 -23.62 9.09
N VAL A 322 0.97 -24.07 10.26
CA VAL A 322 0.69 -23.45 11.56
C VAL A 322 1.92 -22.70 12.05
N LYS A 323 1.67 -21.51 12.57
CA LYS A 323 2.62 -20.62 13.25
C LYS A 323 2.19 -20.42 14.70
N ILE A 324 3.07 -19.84 15.52
CA ILE A 324 2.83 -19.61 16.95
C ILE A 324 2.70 -18.10 17.24
N GLY A 325 1.82 -17.76 18.16
CA GLY A 325 1.77 -16.46 18.84
C GLY A 325 1.79 -16.67 20.37
N THR A 326 2.03 -15.62 21.14
CA THR A 326 1.97 -15.70 22.61
C THR A 326 1.60 -14.35 23.20
N ASP A 327 0.64 -14.34 24.11
CA ASP A 327 0.51 -13.27 25.11
C ASP A 327 1.45 -13.62 26.27
N VAL A 328 2.40 -12.73 26.52
CA VAL A 328 3.33 -12.83 27.63
C VAL A 328 2.72 -12.24 28.90
N ALA A 329 1.93 -11.17 28.81
CA ALA A 329 1.43 -10.35 29.92
C ALA A 329 2.54 -9.96 30.93
N ALA A 330 3.70 -9.50 30.44
CA ALA A 330 4.92 -9.36 31.25
C ALA A 330 4.78 -8.44 32.49
N SER A 331 3.85 -7.48 32.45
CA SER A 331 3.47 -6.62 33.56
C SER A 331 3.10 -7.40 34.85
N GLU A 332 2.44 -8.56 34.72
CA GLU A 332 2.03 -9.40 35.88
C GLU A 332 3.23 -9.94 36.68
N PHE A 333 4.36 -10.18 36.00
CA PHE A 333 5.60 -10.70 36.59
C PHE A 333 6.77 -9.71 36.61
N TRP A 334 6.52 -8.44 36.29
CA TRP A 334 7.47 -7.36 36.50
C TRP A 334 7.74 -7.13 37.99
N ARG A 335 8.99 -6.75 38.32
CA ARG A 335 9.44 -6.44 39.68
C ARG A 335 10.12 -5.09 39.67
N SER A 336 9.32 -4.03 39.75
CA SER A 336 9.75 -2.62 39.63
C SER A 336 10.87 -2.21 40.61
N GLU A 337 10.91 -2.77 41.82
CA GLU A 337 12.02 -2.56 42.78
C GLU A 337 13.36 -3.17 42.31
N GLU A 338 13.32 -4.27 41.57
CA GLU A 338 14.50 -4.99 41.06
C GLU A 338 14.83 -4.64 39.60
N LYS A 339 13.90 -3.98 38.88
CA LYS A 339 13.90 -3.79 37.42
C LYS A 339 14.14 -5.09 36.65
N LYS A 340 13.45 -6.15 37.04
CA LYS A 340 13.53 -7.49 36.44
C LYS A 340 12.16 -8.14 36.29
N TYR A 341 12.05 -9.02 35.29
CA TYR A 341 10.93 -9.89 34.98
C TYR A 341 11.15 -11.26 35.64
N ASP A 342 10.19 -11.72 36.45
CA ASP A 342 10.31 -12.94 37.28
C ASP A 342 9.60 -14.13 36.62
N LEU A 343 10.31 -14.93 35.83
CA LEU A 343 9.72 -16.08 35.12
C LEU A 343 9.33 -17.27 36.02
N ASP A 344 9.40 -17.12 37.36
CA ASP A 344 8.91 -18.09 38.34
C ASP A 344 7.98 -17.41 39.38
N PHE A 345 7.32 -16.31 39.00
CA PHE A 345 6.60 -15.42 39.92
C PHE A 345 5.54 -16.07 40.81
N LYS A 346 4.99 -17.22 40.39
CA LYS A 346 3.96 -18.00 41.12
C LYS A 346 4.55 -18.94 42.20
N ASN A 347 5.88 -19.02 42.31
CA ASN A 347 6.56 -19.84 43.30
C ASN A 347 6.65 -19.11 44.66
N GLU A 348 5.81 -19.51 45.63
CA GLU A 348 5.79 -18.95 46.99
C GLU A 348 7.13 -19.05 47.75
N SER A 349 8.05 -19.93 47.33
CA SER A 349 9.39 -20.04 47.91
C SER A 349 10.40 -19.02 47.35
N GLY A 350 10.00 -18.25 46.34
CA GLY A 350 10.86 -17.36 45.56
C GLY A 350 11.52 -18.08 44.39
N GLY A 351 11.47 -17.46 43.20
CA GLY A 351 12.17 -17.92 42.01
C GLY A 351 13.69 -17.93 42.17
N ALA A 352 14.35 -18.88 41.50
CA ALA A 352 15.81 -18.91 41.45
C ALA A 352 16.37 -17.70 40.68
N PRO A 353 17.56 -17.15 41.03
CA PRO A 353 18.05 -15.89 40.46
C PRO A 353 18.10 -15.83 38.91
N GLU A 354 18.35 -16.96 38.26
CA GLU A 354 18.37 -17.13 36.80
C GLU A 354 17.00 -16.99 36.10
N MET A 355 15.90 -17.11 36.86
CA MET A 355 14.53 -16.87 36.39
C MET A 355 14.20 -15.38 36.35
N LYS A 356 14.97 -14.52 37.05
CA LYS A 356 14.76 -13.08 37.10
C LYS A 356 15.62 -12.34 36.07
N LYS A 357 15.00 -11.86 34.99
CA LYS A 357 15.68 -11.32 33.79
C LYS A 357 15.53 -9.80 33.66
N THR A 358 16.56 -9.06 33.25
CA THR A 358 16.38 -7.66 32.76
C THR A 358 15.68 -7.66 31.40
N ALA A 359 15.31 -6.47 30.91
CA ALA A 359 14.81 -6.30 29.54
C ALA A 359 15.73 -6.95 28.48
N GLU A 360 17.05 -6.75 28.59
CA GLU A 360 18.04 -7.33 27.68
C GLU A 360 18.09 -8.86 27.78
N GLU A 361 18.03 -9.41 29.00
CA GLU A 361 18.00 -10.86 29.24
C GLU A 361 16.67 -11.50 28.74
N MET A 362 15.57 -10.73 28.73
CA MET A 362 14.29 -11.12 28.12
C MET A 362 14.35 -11.06 26.58
N ILE A 363 14.96 -10.03 26.00
CA ILE A 363 15.17 -9.91 24.55
C ILE A 363 15.95 -11.10 23.99
N GLU A 364 17.05 -11.50 24.64
CA GLU A 364 17.81 -12.69 24.22
C GLU A 364 17.03 -14.01 24.42
N TYR A 365 16.16 -14.06 25.43
CA TYR A 365 15.26 -15.21 25.66
C TYR A 365 14.21 -15.33 24.53
N TYR A 366 13.63 -14.22 24.07
CA TYR A 366 12.73 -14.21 22.91
C TYR A 366 13.43 -14.52 21.59
N LYS A 367 14.64 -13.99 21.35
CA LYS A 367 15.44 -14.34 20.17
C LYS A 367 15.71 -15.84 20.08
N ALA A 368 15.99 -16.50 21.21
CA ALA A 368 16.14 -17.94 21.26
C ALA A 368 14.85 -18.68 20.84
N TRP A 369 13.67 -18.16 21.20
CA TRP A 369 12.38 -18.70 20.73
C TRP A 369 12.16 -18.49 19.24
N PHE A 370 12.35 -17.29 18.72
CA PHE A 370 12.16 -16.98 17.30
C PHE A 370 13.11 -17.79 16.39
N SER A 371 14.29 -18.16 16.92
CA SER A 371 15.24 -19.05 16.25
C SER A 371 14.88 -20.55 16.31
N SER A 372 14.02 -20.96 17.25
CA SER A 372 13.74 -22.38 17.55
C SER A 372 12.31 -22.82 17.20
N TYR A 373 11.36 -21.88 17.15
CA TYR A 373 9.93 -22.14 16.98
C TYR A 373 9.33 -21.16 15.96
N PRO A 374 8.27 -21.54 15.22
CA PRO A 374 7.73 -20.76 14.11
C PRO A 374 6.81 -19.62 14.59
N PHE A 375 7.34 -18.72 15.42
CA PHE A 375 6.64 -17.52 15.88
C PHE A 375 6.35 -16.53 14.73
N VAL A 376 5.20 -15.88 14.80
CA VAL A 376 4.81 -14.74 13.93
C VAL A 376 4.12 -13.60 14.69
N SER A 377 3.96 -13.73 16.01
CA SER A 377 3.37 -12.74 16.90
C SER A 377 3.96 -12.87 18.30
N ILE A 378 4.15 -11.75 18.98
CA ILE A 378 4.40 -11.66 20.42
C ILE A 378 3.65 -10.45 20.97
N GLU A 379 3.00 -10.62 22.10
CA GLU A 379 2.06 -9.68 22.71
C GLU A 379 2.44 -9.49 24.20
N ASP A 380 2.34 -8.26 24.69
CA ASP A 380 2.87 -7.76 25.98
C ASP A 380 4.25 -8.33 26.45
N PRO A 381 5.30 -8.32 25.60
CA PRO A 381 6.63 -8.86 25.93
C PRO A 381 7.35 -8.15 27.09
N PHE A 382 6.95 -6.93 27.45
CA PHE A 382 7.53 -6.16 28.55
C PHE A 382 6.43 -5.45 29.35
N ASP A 383 6.80 -4.94 30.53
CA ASP A 383 5.92 -4.14 31.38
C ASP A 383 5.31 -2.97 30.61
N GLN A 384 4.06 -2.64 30.89
CA GLN A 384 3.28 -1.57 30.22
C GLN A 384 3.99 -0.20 30.14
N ASP A 385 4.98 0.05 31.00
CA ASP A 385 5.77 1.28 31.07
C ASP A 385 7.23 1.13 30.61
N ASP A 386 7.69 -0.06 30.22
CA ASP A 386 9.07 -0.33 29.80
C ASP A 386 9.30 -0.04 28.30
N TRP A 387 8.95 1.18 27.89
CA TRP A 387 9.09 1.68 26.52
C TRP A 387 10.53 1.59 25.99
N GLU A 388 11.54 1.56 26.86
CA GLU A 388 12.94 1.34 26.46
C GLU A 388 13.18 -0.11 26.03
N ALA A 389 12.55 -1.10 26.67
CA ALA A 389 12.58 -2.50 26.25
C ALA A 389 11.81 -2.74 24.94
N TYR A 390 10.61 -2.14 24.80
CA TYR A 390 9.86 -2.16 23.54
C TYR A 390 10.69 -1.55 22.39
N ALA A 391 11.27 -0.36 22.60
CA ALA A 391 12.13 0.27 21.60
C ALA A 391 13.39 -0.57 21.29
N LYS A 392 13.99 -1.26 22.27
CA LYS A 392 15.12 -2.18 22.03
C LYS A 392 14.70 -3.40 21.20
N LEU A 393 13.55 -4.01 21.50
CA LEU A 393 13.03 -5.16 20.74
C LEU A 393 12.60 -4.77 19.32
N LEU A 394 12.02 -3.57 19.13
CA LEU A 394 11.67 -3.04 17.81
C LEU A 394 12.90 -2.53 17.03
N SER A 395 13.96 -2.08 17.73
CA SER A 395 15.26 -1.80 17.12
C SER A 395 16.01 -3.06 16.67
N PHE A 396 15.42 -4.26 16.82
CA PHE A 396 15.90 -5.52 16.26
C PHE A 396 15.68 -5.63 14.73
N ASP A 397 15.91 -4.54 14.01
CA ASP A 397 16.37 -4.59 12.61
C ASP A 397 17.68 -3.80 12.40
N ALA A 398 18.50 -3.70 13.46
CA ALA A 398 19.91 -3.32 13.41
C ALA A 398 20.83 -4.37 12.73
N LEU A 399 20.31 -5.07 11.72
CA LEU A 399 20.98 -5.25 10.44
C LEU A 399 22.11 -6.30 10.36
N GLN A 400 22.33 -7.12 11.38
CA GLN A 400 23.52 -7.99 11.47
C GLN A 400 23.48 -9.19 10.52
N TYR A 401 23.82 -8.91 9.25
CA TYR A 401 24.06 -9.91 8.23
C TYR A 401 25.55 -10.18 8.06
N ASP A 402 25.95 -11.44 8.17
CA ASP A 402 27.10 -11.96 7.44
C ASP A 402 26.66 -12.24 5.98
N MET A 403 27.18 -11.48 5.03
CA MET A 403 27.04 -11.75 3.59
C MET A 403 28.18 -12.63 3.11
N ARG A 404 27.91 -13.62 2.25
CA ARG A 404 28.99 -14.31 1.52
C ARG A 404 29.60 -13.38 0.48
N LEU A 405 30.91 -13.51 0.29
CA LEU A 405 31.66 -12.77 -0.73
C LEU A 405 31.18 -13.03 -2.18
N ASP A 406 30.44 -14.12 -2.40
CA ASP A 406 29.78 -14.48 -3.66
C ASP A 406 28.38 -13.89 -3.86
N GLU A 407 27.76 -13.29 -2.83
CA GLU A 407 26.48 -12.61 -2.99
C GLU A 407 26.65 -11.35 -3.86
N PRO A 408 25.63 -10.98 -4.66
CA PRO A 408 25.67 -9.79 -5.51
C PRO A 408 25.41 -8.50 -4.72
N VAL A 409 25.97 -7.39 -5.21
CA VAL A 409 25.86 -6.06 -4.59
C VAL A 409 24.42 -5.58 -4.39
N HIS A 410 23.44 -5.95 -5.23
CA HIS A 410 22.05 -5.52 -4.98
C HIS A 410 21.48 -6.09 -3.67
N THR A 411 21.97 -7.25 -3.20
CA THR A 411 21.63 -7.79 -1.88
C THR A 411 22.25 -6.92 -0.77
N LEU A 412 23.49 -6.47 -0.94
CA LEU A 412 24.17 -5.53 -0.05
C LEU A 412 23.44 -4.18 0.00
N ARG A 413 23.02 -3.67 -1.17
CA ARG A 413 22.25 -2.44 -1.35
C ARG A 413 20.87 -2.52 -0.68
N ARG A 414 20.13 -3.63 -0.84
CA ARG A 414 18.85 -3.85 -0.15
C ARG A 414 19.03 -3.91 1.37
N ARG A 415 20.01 -4.68 1.85
CA ARG A 415 20.31 -4.80 3.29
C ARG A 415 20.75 -3.47 3.89
N ALA A 416 21.46 -2.64 3.13
CA ALA A 416 21.82 -1.26 3.50
C ALA A 416 20.61 -0.32 3.59
N GLN A 417 19.66 -0.39 2.65
CA GLN A 417 18.43 0.42 2.67
C GLN A 417 17.59 0.12 3.92
N ILE A 418 17.36 -1.17 4.22
CA ILE A 418 16.63 -1.62 5.42
C ILE A 418 17.36 -1.19 6.70
N ALA A 419 18.67 -1.47 6.82
CA ALA A 419 19.45 -1.19 8.02
C ALA A 419 19.62 0.32 8.33
N LEU A 420 19.30 1.21 7.38
CA LEU A 420 19.31 2.66 7.56
C LEU A 420 17.89 3.27 7.68
N GLY A 421 16.83 2.49 7.44
CA GLY A 421 15.46 2.98 7.43
C GLY A 421 15.20 4.02 6.33
N VAL A 422 15.84 3.88 5.16
CA VAL A 422 15.71 4.84 4.05
C VAL A 422 15.21 4.18 2.77
N GLY A 423 14.61 5.01 1.91
CA GLY A 423 14.12 4.61 0.59
C GLY A 423 15.21 4.16 -0.37
N LYS A 424 14.78 3.86 -1.60
CA LYS A 424 15.65 3.32 -2.65
C LYS A 424 16.79 4.30 -3.00
N GLY A 425 18.01 3.78 -3.02
CA GLY A 425 19.25 4.55 -3.21
C GLY A 425 20.37 3.71 -3.84
N LEU A 426 21.29 4.38 -4.53
CA LEU A 426 22.51 3.80 -5.09
C LEU A 426 23.61 3.66 -4.02
N LEU A 427 24.33 2.53 -4.05
CA LEU A 427 25.43 2.27 -3.13
C LEU A 427 26.76 2.65 -3.79
N LEU A 428 27.43 3.67 -3.25
CA LEU A 428 28.70 4.20 -3.75
C LEU A 428 29.88 3.67 -2.93
N ASP A 429 31.02 3.47 -3.59
CA ASP A 429 32.30 3.13 -2.95
C ASP A 429 33.01 4.34 -2.32
N SER A 430 34.18 4.09 -1.71
CA SER A 430 34.97 5.12 -1.04
C SER A 430 35.60 6.15 -1.98
N SER A 431 35.51 5.98 -3.29
CA SER A 431 35.84 6.98 -4.31
C SER A 431 34.61 7.78 -4.80
N GLY A 432 33.40 7.37 -4.43
CA GLY A 432 32.14 7.92 -4.90
C GLY A 432 31.59 7.25 -6.17
N CYS A 433 32.22 6.17 -6.66
CA CYS A 433 31.74 5.42 -7.82
C CYS A 433 30.58 4.51 -7.42
N ALA A 434 29.54 4.43 -8.25
CA ALA A 434 28.41 3.52 -8.00
C ALA A 434 28.81 2.05 -8.21
N LEU A 435 28.42 1.18 -7.27
CA LEU A 435 28.68 -0.25 -7.33
C LEU A 435 27.60 -0.96 -8.17
N ASP A 436 28.04 -1.60 -9.27
CA ASP A 436 27.25 -2.54 -10.09
C ASP A 436 26.50 -3.55 -9.22
N GLY A 437 25.16 -3.55 -9.27
CA GLY A 437 24.28 -4.39 -8.48
C GLY A 437 24.29 -5.87 -8.85
N ARG A 438 24.80 -6.23 -10.04
CA ARG A 438 24.97 -7.61 -10.52
C ARG A 438 26.29 -8.21 -10.11
N ALA A 439 27.34 -7.41 -9.95
CA ALA A 439 28.66 -7.89 -9.54
C ALA A 439 28.59 -8.61 -8.18
N PRO A 440 29.21 -9.81 -8.04
CA PRO A 440 29.56 -10.37 -6.74
C PRO A 440 30.43 -9.39 -5.94
N ILE A 441 30.21 -9.30 -4.63
CA ILE A 441 30.93 -8.33 -3.77
C ILE A 441 32.46 -8.51 -3.90
N LYS A 442 32.96 -9.75 -3.97
CA LYS A 442 34.39 -10.08 -4.19
C LYS A 442 35.02 -9.58 -5.50
N THR A 443 34.22 -9.10 -6.45
CA THR A 443 34.69 -8.53 -7.73
C THR A 443 34.56 -7.00 -7.80
N THR A 444 34.10 -6.36 -6.72
CA THR A 444 34.04 -4.90 -6.60
C THR A 444 35.36 -4.30 -6.11
N SER A 445 35.42 -2.96 -6.05
CA SER A 445 36.49 -2.18 -5.41
C SER A 445 36.54 -2.31 -3.87
N VAL A 446 35.52 -2.90 -3.24
CA VAL A 446 35.29 -2.83 -1.78
C VAL A 446 36.27 -3.68 -0.98
N ALA A 447 37.00 -3.03 -0.08
CA ALA A 447 38.01 -3.62 0.81
C ALA A 447 37.59 -3.56 2.30
N ASN A 448 38.39 -4.21 3.16
CA ASN A 448 38.14 -4.22 4.60
C ASN A 448 38.38 -2.83 5.22
N GLY A 449 37.37 -2.28 5.90
CA GLY A 449 37.42 -0.95 6.49
C GLY A 449 36.93 0.18 5.58
N ASP A 450 36.51 -0.12 4.35
CA ASP A 450 35.87 0.87 3.48
C ASP A 450 34.60 1.45 4.11
N SER A 451 34.31 2.69 3.74
CA SER A 451 33.06 3.37 4.04
C SER A 451 32.27 3.55 2.75
N LEU A 452 31.19 2.79 2.60
CA LEU A 452 30.25 2.96 1.51
C LEU A 452 29.27 4.08 1.83
N THR A 453 28.79 4.74 0.80
CA THR A 453 27.76 5.78 0.91
C THR A 453 26.49 5.31 0.23
N LEU A 454 25.37 5.23 0.96
CA LEU A 454 24.07 5.09 0.33
C LEU A 454 23.59 6.48 -0.08
N HIS A 455 23.45 6.70 -1.39
CA HIS A 455 23.03 7.96 -2.00
C HIS A 455 21.59 7.84 -2.50
N LEU A 456 20.70 8.70 -2.00
CA LEU A 456 19.29 8.71 -2.37
C LEU A 456 19.09 9.48 -3.68
N SER A 457 19.07 8.76 -4.79
CA SER A 457 18.83 9.31 -6.13
C SER A 457 17.35 9.69 -6.32
N ARG A 458 17.10 10.78 -7.06
CA ARG A 458 15.72 11.14 -7.43
C ARG A 458 15.13 10.11 -8.40
N VAL A 459 13.87 9.76 -8.15
CA VAL A 459 13.05 8.99 -9.10
C VAL A 459 12.90 9.79 -10.39
N GLN A 460 12.97 9.11 -11.54
CA GLN A 460 12.63 9.66 -12.84
C GLN A 460 11.45 8.88 -13.41
N VAL A 461 10.49 9.53 -14.04
CA VAL A 461 9.33 8.86 -14.67
C VAL A 461 9.19 9.37 -16.10
N GLN A 462 9.10 8.42 -17.04
CA GLN A 462 8.85 8.66 -18.45
C GLN A 462 7.49 8.09 -18.83
N ALA A 463 6.78 8.76 -19.74
CA ALA A 463 5.48 8.33 -20.26
C ALA A 463 5.58 7.90 -21.74
N SER A 464 4.81 6.88 -22.11
CA SER A 464 4.37 6.61 -23.49
C SER A 464 2.95 7.15 -23.65
N ARG A 465 2.19 6.73 -24.68
CA ARG A 465 0.82 7.22 -24.90
C ARG A 465 -0.14 6.82 -23.76
N TYR A 466 -0.19 5.53 -23.41
CA TYR A 466 -1.09 5.02 -22.36
C TYR A 466 -0.39 4.23 -21.24
N ALA A 467 0.93 4.33 -21.15
CA ALA A 467 1.71 3.71 -20.08
C ALA A 467 2.85 4.60 -19.57
N PHE A 468 3.53 4.13 -18.53
CA PHE A 468 4.64 4.79 -17.87
C PHE A 468 5.73 3.81 -17.44
N ALA A 469 6.92 4.35 -17.25
CA ALA A 469 8.04 3.68 -16.60
C ALA A 469 8.76 4.62 -15.62
N ALA A 470 8.98 4.17 -14.39
CA ALA A 470 9.74 4.85 -13.35
C ALA A 470 11.12 4.20 -13.16
N ILE A 471 12.20 4.99 -13.21
CA ILE A 471 13.49 4.65 -12.60
C ILE A 471 13.38 5.05 -11.12
N LEU A 472 13.45 4.09 -10.21
CA LEU A 472 13.46 4.34 -8.77
C LEU A 472 14.87 4.72 -8.29
N GLY A 473 15.00 5.29 -7.08
CA GLY A 473 16.27 5.83 -6.57
C GLY A 473 17.43 4.83 -6.42
N ASP A 474 17.18 3.52 -6.59
CA ASP A 474 18.17 2.44 -6.61
C ASP A 474 18.52 1.92 -8.02
N GLY A 475 18.01 2.57 -9.08
CA GLY A 475 18.19 2.16 -10.48
C GLY A 475 17.31 0.98 -10.93
N SER A 476 16.37 0.50 -10.10
CA SER A 476 15.37 -0.48 -10.54
C SER A 476 14.19 0.20 -11.22
N VAL A 477 13.55 -0.48 -12.18
CA VAL A 477 12.40 0.07 -12.92
C VAL A 477 11.07 -0.52 -12.46
N VAL A 478 10.01 0.29 -12.51
CA VAL A 478 8.61 -0.13 -12.33
C VAL A 478 7.76 0.46 -13.45
N THR A 479 6.84 -0.32 -14.02
CA THR A 479 5.92 0.13 -15.08
C THR A 479 4.45 -0.03 -14.67
N TRP A 480 3.57 0.72 -15.34
CA TRP A 480 2.11 0.62 -15.23
C TRP A 480 1.42 1.30 -16.42
N GLY A 481 0.13 1.01 -16.59
CA GLY A 481 -0.69 1.47 -17.72
C GLY A 481 -1.01 0.33 -18.68
N ASP A 482 -1.35 0.66 -19.92
CA ASP A 482 -1.72 -0.34 -20.93
C ASP A 482 -0.50 -1.18 -21.37
N ALA A 483 -0.65 -2.51 -21.39
CA ALA A 483 0.42 -3.44 -21.71
C ALA A 483 0.92 -3.29 -23.15
N ASP A 484 0.00 -3.04 -24.10
CA ASP A 484 0.31 -2.85 -25.53
C ASP A 484 0.99 -1.49 -25.80
N PHE A 485 1.17 -0.67 -24.75
CA PHE A 485 1.86 0.61 -24.75
C PHE A 485 3.11 0.62 -23.84
N GLY A 486 3.52 -0.54 -23.31
CA GLY A 486 4.69 -0.70 -22.45
C GLY A 486 4.41 -0.69 -20.94
N GLY A 487 3.15 -0.84 -20.53
CA GLY A 487 2.74 -0.88 -19.12
C GLY A 487 3.18 -2.13 -18.35
N ASP A 488 3.49 -3.23 -19.05
CA ASP A 488 4.04 -4.46 -18.46
C ASP A 488 5.50 -4.70 -18.88
N SER A 489 6.43 -4.57 -17.93
CA SER A 489 7.84 -4.94 -18.08
C SER A 489 8.18 -6.34 -17.54
N THR A 490 7.20 -7.16 -17.10
CA THR A 490 7.45 -8.43 -16.39
C THR A 490 8.39 -9.37 -17.13
N ALA A 491 8.29 -9.45 -18.46
CA ALA A 491 9.17 -10.27 -19.31
C ALA A 491 10.66 -9.83 -19.27
N VAL A 492 10.94 -8.56 -18.98
CA VAL A 492 12.29 -7.98 -18.94
C VAL A 492 12.71 -7.50 -17.54
N GLN A 493 11.88 -7.70 -16.51
CA GLN A 493 12.06 -7.10 -15.18
C GLN A 493 13.37 -7.49 -14.48
N GLY A 494 13.90 -8.70 -14.74
CA GLY A 494 15.23 -9.11 -14.27
C GLY A 494 16.40 -8.43 -14.99
N GLN A 495 16.15 -7.83 -16.15
CA GLN A 495 17.12 -7.09 -16.97
C GLN A 495 17.13 -5.58 -16.60
N LEU A 496 16.02 -5.05 -16.07
CA LEU A 496 15.88 -3.64 -15.67
C LEU A 496 16.45 -3.35 -14.27
N GLN A 497 17.78 -3.37 -14.17
CA GLN A 497 18.55 -3.07 -12.96
C GLN A 497 19.67 -2.08 -13.30
N ASP A 498 20.01 -1.19 -12.36
CA ASP A 498 20.99 -0.11 -12.53
C ASP A 498 20.70 0.83 -13.73
N VAL A 499 19.42 1.03 -14.06
CA VAL A 499 18.95 1.91 -15.13
C VAL A 499 19.29 3.38 -14.86
N GLN A 500 19.82 4.07 -15.86
CA GLN A 500 20.24 5.48 -15.80
C GLN A 500 19.25 6.42 -16.48
N GLN A 501 18.66 5.99 -17.60
CA GLN A 501 17.70 6.75 -18.41
C GLN A 501 16.67 5.79 -19.01
N ILE A 502 15.42 6.27 -19.20
CA ILE A 502 14.41 5.62 -20.04
C ILE A 502 13.97 6.62 -21.10
N GLN A 503 13.89 6.19 -22.35
CA GLN A 503 13.23 6.89 -23.45
C GLN A 503 11.94 6.14 -23.82
N ALA A 504 10.92 6.85 -24.28
CA ALA A 504 9.66 6.26 -24.75
C ALA A 504 9.37 6.66 -26.20
N SER A 505 8.69 5.75 -26.92
CA SER A 505 7.94 6.02 -28.16
C SER A 505 6.43 6.13 -27.81
N HIS A 506 5.52 6.10 -28.79
CA HIS A 506 4.08 6.03 -28.47
C HIS A 506 3.68 4.72 -27.78
N HIS A 507 4.32 3.58 -28.10
CA HIS A 507 3.89 2.23 -27.65
C HIS A 507 4.96 1.42 -26.89
N ALA A 508 6.19 1.93 -26.78
CA ALA A 508 7.30 1.18 -26.22
C ALA A 508 8.27 2.05 -25.41
N PHE A 509 9.14 1.40 -24.65
CA PHE A 509 10.20 2.02 -23.85
C PHE A 509 11.56 1.38 -24.14
N ALA A 510 12.62 2.18 -23.97
CA ALA A 510 14.01 1.78 -24.05
C ALA A 510 14.78 2.31 -22.83
N ALA A 511 15.28 1.42 -21.98
CA ALA A 511 16.07 1.74 -20.80
C ALA A 511 17.57 1.59 -21.09
N ILE A 512 18.37 2.60 -20.75
CA ILE A 512 19.85 2.53 -20.76
C ILE A 512 20.31 2.07 -19.37
N LEU A 513 21.06 0.97 -19.31
CA LEU A 513 21.63 0.44 -18.06
C LEU A 513 22.98 1.12 -17.72
N GLY A 514 23.43 1.01 -16.47
CA GLY A 514 24.71 1.55 -16.01
C GLY A 514 25.96 0.94 -16.67
N ASP A 515 25.85 -0.20 -17.36
CA ASP A 515 26.89 -0.78 -18.21
C ASP A 515 26.84 -0.28 -19.68
N GLY A 516 25.92 0.65 -19.99
CA GLY A 516 25.70 1.18 -21.33
C GLY A 516 25.01 0.19 -22.29
N SER A 517 24.47 -0.92 -21.81
CA SER A 517 23.54 -1.75 -22.60
C SER A 517 22.11 -1.19 -22.57
N VAL A 518 21.25 -1.65 -23.48
CA VAL A 518 19.84 -1.22 -23.57
C VAL A 518 18.89 -2.39 -23.39
N VAL A 519 17.75 -2.16 -22.75
CA VAL A 519 16.65 -3.11 -22.58
C VAL A 519 15.35 -2.44 -23.06
N THR A 520 14.57 -3.13 -23.89
CA THR A 520 13.30 -2.61 -24.46
C THR A 520 12.10 -3.46 -24.07
N TRP A 521 10.91 -2.85 -24.09
CA TRP A 521 9.61 -3.52 -23.91
C TRP A 521 8.45 -2.64 -24.40
N GLY A 522 7.26 -3.23 -24.51
CA GLY A 522 6.08 -2.64 -25.16
C GLY A 522 5.75 -3.39 -26.45
N ASP A 523 5.03 -2.74 -27.36
CA ASP A 523 4.71 -3.33 -28.67
C ASP A 523 6.01 -3.65 -29.45
N ALA A 524 6.18 -4.92 -29.85
CA ALA A 524 7.39 -5.42 -30.48
C ALA A 524 7.65 -4.81 -31.87
N ASP A 525 6.62 -4.59 -32.68
CA ASP A 525 6.73 -4.00 -34.01
C ASP A 525 7.02 -2.48 -33.92
N ILE A 526 6.59 -1.84 -32.82
CA ILE A 526 6.70 -0.38 -32.55
C ILE A 526 7.89 -0.07 -31.60
N GLY A 527 8.93 -0.91 -31.64
CA GLY A 527 10.23 -0.67 -30.99
C GLY A 527 10.45 -1.33 -29.62
N GLY A 528 9.49 -2.12 -29.14
CA GLY A 528 9.59 -2.91 -27.91
C GLY A 528 10.56 -4.10 -28.02
N ASP A 529 10.89 -4.57 -29.22
CA ASP A 529 11.93 -5.60 -29.44
C ASP A 529 13.20 -5.03 -30.10
N SER A 530 14.31 -5.01 -29.35
CA SER A 530 15.66 -4.70 -29.84
C SER A 530 16.50 -5.95 -30.18
N SER A 531 15.95 -7.17 -30.08
CA SER A 531 16.71 -8.43 -30.13
C SER A 531 17.61 -8.58 -31.36
N ALA A 532 17.14 -8.12 -32.53
CA ALA A 532 17.88 -8.13 -33.79
C ALA A 532 19.16 -7.26 -33.77
N VAL A 533 19.19 -6.19 -32.95
CA VAL A 533 20.31 -5.25 -32.83
C VAL A 533 21.02 -5.32 -31.47
N GLN A 534 20.54 -6.13 -30.53
CA GLN A 534 21.01 -6.23 -29.14
C GLN A 534 22.52 -6.47 -28.99
N GLY A 535 23.16 -7.14 -29.96
CA GLY A 535 24.62 -7.33 -29.97
C GLY A 535 25.42 -6.02 -30.13
N GLN A 536 24.81 -5.00 -30.74
CA GLN A 536 25.37 -3.68 -31.08
C GLN A 536 25.07 -2.62 -30.01
N LEU A 537 23.98 -2.78 -29.24
CA LEU A 537 23.57 -1.85 -28.18
C LEU A 537 24.44 -2.02 -26.93
N ARG A 538 25.66 -1.47 -26.98
CA ARG A 538 26.67 -1.46 -25.92
C ARG A 538 27.31 -0.07 -25.85
N ASN A 539 27.70 0.38 -24.65
CA ASN A 539 28.24 1.72 -24.41
C ASN A 539 27.32 2.86 -24.95
N VAL A 540 26.00 2.64 -24.99
CA VAL A 540 25.00 3.62 -25.44
C VAL A 540 25.05 4.85 -24.54
N GLN A 541 25.08 6.04 -25.14
CA GLN A 541 25.15 7.33 -24.45
C GLN A 541 23.79 8.06 -24.40
N GLN A 542 22.98 7.90 -25.44
CA GLN A 542 21.67 8.54 -25.57
C GLN A 542 20.76 7.66 -26.43
N VAL A 543 19.46 7.66 -26.14
CA VAL A 543 18.42 7.12 -27.02
C VAL A 543 17.44 8.25 -27.35
N GLN A 544 17.01 8.31 -28.61
CA GLN A 544 15.95 9.17 -29.12
C GLN A 544 14.84 8.32 -29.75
N ALA A 545 13.62 8.84 -29.81
CA ALA A 545 12.46 8.14 -30.35
C ALA A 545 11.63 9.02 -31.29
N SER A 546 11.10 8.40 -32.36
CA SER A 546 9.94 8.91 -33.12
C SER A 546 8.66 8.30 -32.53
N GLU A 547 7.51 8.39 -33.22
CA GLU A 547 6.30 7.71 -32.74
C GLU A 547 6.48 6.19 -32.63
N SER A 548 7.19 5.58 -33.59
CA SER A 548 7.24 4.12 -33.78
C SER A 548 8.63 3.49 -33.82
N ALA A 549 9.70 4.26 -33.66
CA ALA A 549 11.07 3.77 -33.76
C ALA A 549 12.03 4.47 -32.79
N PHE A 550 13.19 3.86 -32.58
CA PHE A 550 14.26 4.37 -31.72
C PHE A 550 15.60 4.48 -32.46
N ALA A 551 16.43 5.43 -32.01
CA ALA A 551 17.81 5.62 -32.44
C ALA A 551 18.72 5.81 -31.21
N ALA A 552 19.69 4.91 -31.02
CA ALA A 552 20.69 4.96 -29.97
C ALA A 552 22.03 5.51 -30.50
N ILE A 553 22.61 6.49 -29.81
CA ILE A 553 23.99 6.97 -30.05
C ILE A 553 24.94 6.12 -29.20
N ILE A 554 25.91 5.48 -29.85
CA ILE A 554 26.95 4.64 -29.25
C ILE A 554 28.14 5.53 -28.81
N GLY A 555 28.87 5.13 -27.77
CA GLY A 555 30.04 5.86 -27.25
C GLY A 555 31.24 5.99 -28.21
N ASP A 556 31.19 5.40 -29.40
CA ASP A 556 32.14 5.65 -30.50
C ASP A 556 31.61 6.65 -31.55
N GLY A 557 30.43 7.24 -31.31
CA GLY A 557 29.75 8.16 -32.20
C GLY A 557 29.00 7.49 -33.36
N SER A 558 28.87 6.17 -33.39
CA SER A 558 27.95 5.48 -34.32
C SER A 558 26.51 5.50 -33.81
N VAL A 559 25.54 5.15 -34.67
CA VAL A 559 24.12 5.05 -34.31
C VAL A 559 23.58 3.65 -34.63
N VAL A 560 22.65 3.16 -33.80
CA VAL A 560 21.92 1.89 -33.98
C VAL A 560 20.42 2.17 -33.86
N THR A 561 19.61 1.63 -34.78
CA THR A 561 18.16 1.87 -34.85
C THR A 561 17.35 0.59 -34.79
N TRP A 562 16.10 0.67 -34.31
CA TRP A 562 15.12 -0.42 -34.30
C TRP A 562 13.69 0.11 -34.16
N GLY A 563 12.70 -0.79 -34.21
CA GLY A 563 11.28 -0.46 -34.33
C GLY A 563 10.83 -0.34 -35.79
N GLU A 564 9.73 0.36 -36.05
CA GLU A 564 9.11 0.39 -37.37
C GLU A 564 10.06 0.99 -38.42
N ALA A 565 10.43 0.18 -39.42
CA ALA A 565 11.41 0.57 -40.45
C ALA A 565 10.99 1.84 -41.21
N GLY A 566 9.70 2.01 -41.49
CA GLY A 566 9.15 3.21 -42.14
C GLY A 566 9.33 4.48 -41.31
N CYS A 567 9.26 4.38 -39.99
CA CYS A 567 9.33 5.51 -39.05
C CYS A 567 10.75 5.79 -38.52
N GLY A 568 11.77 5.19 -39.16
CA GLY A 568 13.18 5.40 -38.84
C GLY A 568 13.89 4.21 -38.17
N GLY A 569 13.22 3.07 -37.99
CA GLY A 569 13.81 1.86 -37.41
C GLY A 569 14.92 1.22 -38.26
N ASP A 570 14.94 1.47 -39.57
CA ASP A 570 16.00 1.02 -40.49
C ASP A 570 16.88 2.19 -40.97
N SER A 571 18.13 2.22 -40.49
CA SER A 571 19.19 3.15 -40.89
C SER A 571 20.16 2.57 -41.92
N SER A 572 19.97 1.32 -42.37
CA SER A 572 20.98 0.56 -43.13
C SER A 572 21.48 1.25 -44.41
N ALA A 573 20.61 2.01 -45.09
CA ALA A 573 20.95 2.79 -46.28
C ALA A 573 21.94 3.95 -46.00
N VAL A 574 21.98 4.48 -44.77
CA VAL A 574 22.85 5.59 -44.34
C VAL A 574 23.89 5.19 -43.29
N GLN A 575 23.87 3.95 -42.80
CA GLN A 575 24.69 3.45 -41.69
C GLN A 575 26.21 3.66 -41.87
N GLY A 576 26.71 3.72 -43.10
CA GLY A 576 28.11 4.04 -43.38
C GLY A 576 28.53 5.48 -43.01
N GLN A 577 27.55 6.40 -42.98
CA GLN A 577 27.69 7.84 -42.75
C GLN A 577 27.45 8.24 -41.28
N LEU A 578 26.66 7.46 -40.53
CA LEU A 578 26.36 7.70 -39.11
C LEU A 578 27.58 7.37 -38.23
N ARG A 579 28.49 8.34 -38.15
CA ARG A 579 29.76 8.29 -37.40
C ARG A 579 30.04 9.66 -36.79
N ASN A 580 30.65 9.70 -35.60
CA ASN A 580 30.86 10.93 -34.82
C ASN A 580 29.56 11.73 -34.62
N VAL A 581 28.39 11.07 -34.51
CA VAL A 581 27.09 11.72 -34.26
C VAL A 581 27.12 12.39 -32.88
N GLN A 582 26.68 13.66 -32.83
CA GLN A 582 26.60 14.44 -31.59
C GLN A 582 25.16 14.58 -31.06
N GLN A 583 24.18 14.71 -31.96
CA GLN A 583 22.77 14.81 -31.63
C GLN A 583 21.94 14.08 -32.68
N VAL A 584 20.82 13.49 -32.26
CA VAL A 584 19.74 13.03 -33.15
C VAL A 584 18.47 13.78 -32.79
N GLN A 585 17.75 14.28 -33.79
CA GLN A 585 16.47 14.97 -33.65
C GLN A 585 15.36 14.18 -34.38
N PRO A 586 14.27 13.78 -33.71
CA PRO A 586 13.13 13.13 -34.34
C PRO A 586 12.09 14.11 -34.89
N SER A 587 11.29 13.63 -35.85
CA SER A 587 9.91 14.07 -36.18
C SER A 587 8.94 12.89 -35.93
N GLU A 588 7.66 12.97 -36.32
CA GLU A 588 6.69 11.87 -36.09
C GLU A 588 7.19 10.51 -36.65
N SER A 589 7.88 10.51 -37.80
CA SER A 589 8.27 9.28 -38.52
C SER A 589 9.65 9.35 -39.21
N ALA A 590 10.53 10.24 -38.77
CA ALA A 590 11.89 10.36 -39.31
C ALA A 590 12.89 10.90 -38.29
N PHE A 591 14.19 10.79 -38.61
CA PHE A 591 15.29 11.29 -37.79
C PHE A 591 16.29 12.11 -38.62
N ALA A 592 16.92 13.09 -37.97
CA ALA A 592 18.06 13.84 -38.46
C ALA A 592 19.20 13.80 -37.43
N ALA A 593 20.36 13.27 -37.82
CA ALA A 593 21.58 13.24 -37.00
C ALA A 593 22.52 14.38 -37.38
N ILE A 594 23.01 15.15 -36.40
CA ILE A 594 24.10 16.13 -36.56
C ILE A 594 25.42 15.40 -36.26
N LEU A 595 26.37 15.45 -37.21
CA LEU A 595 27.71 14.88 -37.07
C LEU A 595 28.68 15.91 -36.47
N GLY A 596 29.77 15.44 -35.87
CA GLY A 596 30.80 16.30 -35.25
C GLY A 596 31.65 17.15 -36.19
N ASP A 597 31.35 17.17 -37.49
CA ASP A 597 31.85 18.14 -38.47
C ASP A 597 30.78 19.17 -38.90
N GLY A 598 29.61 19.16 -38.26
CA GLY A 598 28.47 20.03 -38.57
C GLY A 598 27.66 19.60 -39.79
N SER A 599 27.93 18.43 -40.39
CA SER A 599 27.05 17.87 -41.43
C SER A 599 25.85 17.11 -40.85
N VAL A 600 24.79 16.93 -41.64
CA VAL A 600 23.56 16.22 -41.21
C VAL A 600 23.28 14.99 -42.07
N VAL A 601 22.79 13.92 -41.44
CA VAL A 601 22.36 12.66 -42.09
C VAL A 601 20.92 12.35 -41.67
N THR A 602 20.04 12.01 -42.61
CA THR A 602 18.60 11.76 -42.35
C THR A 602 18.14 10.38 -42.79
N TRP A 603 17.16 9.81 -42.10
CA TRP A 603 16.50 8.55 -42.49
C TRP A 603 15.07 8.46 -41.90
N GLY A 604 14.34 7.40 -42.25
CA GLY A 604 12.90 7.27 -41.97
C GLY A 604 12.03 7.75 -43.13
N HIS A 605 10.76 8.09 -42.87
CA HIS A 605 9.80 8.33 -43.95
C HIS A 605 10.11 9.64 -44.70
N PRO A 606 10.28 9.63 -46.04
CA PRO A 606 10.69 10.82 -46.80
C PRO A 606 9.76 12.02 -46.64
N PHE A 607 8.44 11.79 -46.53
CA PHE A 607 7.45 12.86 -46.33
C PHE A 607 7.54 13.54 -44.95
N PHE A 608 8.18 12.90 -43.96
CA PHE A 608 8.35 13.43 -42.60
C PHE A 608 9.75 14.00 -42.37
N GLY A 609 10.55 14.15 -43.44
CA GLY A 609 11.92 14.67 -43.37
C GLY A 609 13.04 13.61 -43.42
N GLY A 610 12.72 12.33 -43.62
CA GLY A 610 13.73 11.25 -43.73
C GLY A 610 14.61 11.28 -44.98
N ASN A 611 14.57 12.35 -45.78
CA ASN A 611 15.36 12.51 -47.00
C ASN A 611 15.77 13.98 -47.22
N SER A 612 16.99 14.32 -46.77
CA SER A 612 17.63 15.63 -47.01
C SER A 612 18.34 15.78 -48.37
N SER A 613 18.32 14.78 -49.26
CA SER A 613 19.23 14.71 -50.42
C SER A 613 19.19 15.92 -51.37
N ALA A 614 18.04 16.62 -51.47
CA ALA A 614 17.89 17.84 -52.26
C ALA A 614 18.63 19.06 -51.67
N VAL A 615 18.86 19.08 -50.35
CA VAL A 615 19.53 20.17 -49.61
C VAL A 615 20.86 19.75 -48.99
N GLN A 616 21.29 18.50 -49.17
CA GLN A 616 22.47 17.92 -48.50
C GLN A 616 23.77 18.74 -48.63
N GLY A 617 23.98 19.40 -49.78
CA GLY A 617 25.14 20.27 -50.00
C GLY A 617 25.09 21.63 -49.28
N GLN A 618 23.98 21.95 -48.60
CA GLN A 618 23.75 23.14 -47.78
C GLN A 618 23.80 22.83 -46.27
N LEU A 619 23.61 21.56 -45.88
CA LEU A 619 23.65 21.11 -44.49
C LEU A 619 25.10 20.87 -44.04
N GLN A 620 25.81 21.97 -43.78
CA GLN A 620 27.20 22.03 -43.31
C GLN A 620 27.29 23.12 -42.21
N ASP A 621 28.12 22.91 -41.20
CA ASP A 621 28.18 23.78 -40.00
C ASP A 621 26.79 23.96 -39.33
N VAL A 622 25.99 22.90 -39.28
CA VAL A 622 24.69 22.87 -38.59
C VAL A 622 24.93 22.88 -37.07
N GLN A 623 24.35 23.87 -36.40
CA GLN A 623 24.47 24.07 -34.94
C GLN A 623 23.22 23.57 -34.18
N GLN A 624 22.05 23.60 -34.81
CA GLN A 624 20.78 23.11 -34.23
C GLN A 624 19.86 22.60 -35.34
N VAL A 625 19.04 21.60 -35.04
CA VAL A 625 17.89 21.19 -35.89
C VAL A 625 16.62 21.27 -35.05
N GLN A 626 15.60 21.96 -35.57
CA GLN A 626 14.24 21.98 -35.03
C GLN A 626 13.33 21.15 -35.95
N ALA A 627 12.36 20.44 -35.36
CA ALA A 627 11.35 19.69 -36.10
C ALA A 627 9.95 20.31 -35.94
N SER A 628 9.11 20.13 -36.96
CA SER A 628 7.65 20.12 -36.87
C SER A 628 7.17 18.66 -36.93
N ALA A 629 5.86 18.42 -37.11
CA ALA A 629 5.35 17.06 -37.31
C ALA A 629 6.04 16.33 -38.49
N ARG A 630 6.24 17.03 -39.62
CA ARG A 630 6.62 16.43 -40.91
C ARG A 630 7.77 17.13 -41.65
N ALA A 631 8.43 18.08 -41.01
CA ALA A 631 9.55 18.81 -41.59
C ALA A 631 10.61 19.15 -40.55
N PHE A 632 11.81 19.50 -41.03
CA PHE A 632 12.93 19.97 -40.22
C PHE A 632 13.45 21.31 -40.73
N ALA A 633 14.01 22.08 -39.81
CA ALA A 633 14.74 23.32 -40.05
C ALA A 633 16.08 23.29 -39.30
N ALA A 634 17.19 23.29 -40.03
CA ALA A 634 18.54 23.37 -39.49
C ALA A 634 18.99 24.84 -39.42
N ILE A 635 19.56 25.27 -38.30
CA ILE A 635 20.25 26.56 -38.14
C ILE A 635 21.75 26.32 -38.33
N LEU A 636 22.39 27.08 -39.22
CA LEU A 636 23.83 27.00 -39.51
C LEU A 636 24.64 27.96 -38.63
N GLY A 637 25.96 27.76 -38.56
CA GLY A 637 26.90 28.60 -37.80
C GLY A 637 27.02 30.05 -38.28
N ASP A 638 26.57 30.36 -39.51
CA ASP A 638 26.41 31.73 -40.01
C ASP A 638 25.03 32.35 -39.69
N GLY A 639 24.18 31.62 -38.97
CA GLY A 639 22.82 32.01 -38.62
C GLY A 639 21.83 31.98 -39.79
N SER A 640 22.14 31.32 -40.91
CA SER A 640 21.15 30.99 -41.94
C SER A 640 20.39 29.70 -41.59
N VAL A 641 19.28 29.44 -42.29
CA VAL A 641 18.43 28.25 -42.07
C VAL A 641 18.25 27.44 -43.35
N VAL A 642 18.23 26.12 -43.24
CA VAL A 642 17.97 25.16 -44.34
C VAL A 642 16.87 24.20 -43.93
N THR A 643 15.86 23.98 -44.78
CA THR A 643 14.68 23.16 -44.46
C THR A 643 14.51 21.97 -45.40
N TRP A 644 13.82 20.92 -44.93
CA TRP A 644 13.40 19.78 -45.74
C TRP A 644 12.24 19.00 -45.09
N GLY A 645 11.61 18.10 -45.86
CA GLY A 645 10.43 17.31 -45.44
C GLY A 645 9.20 17.63 -46.29
N ALA A 646 8.01 17.56 -45.71
CA ALA A 646 6.78 17.96 -46.38
C ALA A 646 6.82 19.46 -46.72
N GLY A 647 7.00 19.79 -48.00
CA GLY A 647 7.24 21.18 -48.46
C GLY A 647 6.17 22.17 -48.01
N SER A 648 4.89 21.81 -48.12
CA SER A 648 3.77 22.64 -47.66
C SER A 648 3.66 22.75 -46.14
N LEU A 649 4.28 21.86 -45.37
CA LEU A 649 4.20 21.81 -43.90
C LEU A 649 5.51 22.29 -43.25
N GLY A 650 6.14 23.29 -43.86
CA GLY A 650 7.37 23.93 -43.40
C GLY A 650 8.67 23.37 -44.01
N GLY A 651 8.60 22.33 -44.86
CA GLY A 651 9.77 21.74 -45.52
C GLY A 651 10.41 22.63 -46.60
N ASP A 652 9.69 23.61 -47.15
CA ASP A 652 10.19 24.56 -48.15
C ASP A 652 10.21 26.01 -47.62
N SER A 653 11.40 26.52 -47.33
CA SER A 653 11.67 27.91 -46.94
C SER A 653 12.04 28.83 -48.12
N SER A 654 12.04 28.34 -49.37
CA SER A 654 12.65 29.03 -50.51
C SER A 654 12.09 30.44 -50.78
N ALA A 655 10.80 30.66 -50.51
CA ALA A 655 10.15 31.96 -50.60
C ALA A 655 10.70 33.01 -49.62
N VAL A 656 11.21 32.58 -48.46
CA VAL A 656 11.74 33.45 -47.40
C VAL A 656 13.25 33.33 -47.17
N GLN A 657 13.94 32.43 -47.89
CA GLN A 657 15.36 32.12 -47.75
C GLN A 657 16.30 33.35 -47.77
N GLY A 658 15.92 34.41 -48.49
CA GLY A 658 16.68 35.67 -48.50
C GLY A 658 16.67 36.44 -47.17
N GLN A 659 15.70 36.16 -46.30
CA GLN A 659 15.43 36.81 -45.01
C GLN A 659 15.96 36.00 -43.82
N LEU A 660 16.03 34.67 -43.94
CA LEU A 660 16.51 33.76 -42.89
C LEU A 660 18.04 33.86 -42.69
N LYS A 661 18.47 34.88 -41.94
CA LYS A 661 19.88 35.20 -41.64
C LYS A 661 19.99 35.77 -40.22
N ASN A 662 21.11 35.48 -39.55
CA ASN A 662 21.29 35.77 -38.11
C ASN A 662 20.15 35.20 -37.24
N VAL A 663 19.53 34.09 -37.64
CA VAL A 663 18.48 33.41 -36.86
C VAL A 663 19.06 33.01 -35.50
N GLN A 664 18.33 33.31 -34.43
CA GLN A 664 18.69 32.97 -33.05
C GLN A 664 17.90 31.76 -32.53
N GLN A 665 16.65 31.64 -32.96
CA GLN A 665 15.73 30.57 -32.55
C GLN A 665 14.74 30.29 -33.68
N VAL A 666 14.32 29.03 -33.82
CA VAL A 666 13.18 28.62 -34.64
C VAL A 666 12.17 27.95 -33.72
N GLN A 667 10.91 28.38 -33.79
CA GLN A 667 9.76 27.73 -33.14
C GLN A 667 8.91 27.05 -34.22
N ALA A 668 8.31 25.91 -33.90
CA ALA A 668 7.38 25.19 -34.78
C ALA A 668 5.97 25.12 -34.15
N CYS A 669 4.95 25.04 -35.00
CA CYS A 669 3.65 24.42 -34.69
C CYS A 669 3.58 23.04 -35.39
N GLU A 670 2.39 22.47 -35.63
CA GLU A 670 2.28 21.19 -36.36
C GLU A 670 2.84 21.30 -37.80
N SER A 671 2.48 22.38 -38.51
CA SER A 671 2.60 22.49 -39.97
C SER A 671 3.28 23.78 -40.48
N ALA A 672 3.82 24.61 -39.60
CA ALA A 672 4.57 25.83 -39.93
C ALA A 672 5.68 26.15 -38.92
N PHE A 673 6.56 27.08 -39.29
CA PHE A 673 7.70 27.55 -38.49
C PHE A 673 7.74 29.08 -38.39
N ALA A 674 8.31 29.57 -37.30
CA ALA A 674 8.63 30.97 -37.06
C ALA A 674 10.08 31.12 -36.55
N ALA A 675 10.94 31.80 -37.31
CA ALA A 675 12.31 32.11 -36.93
C ALA A 675 12.40 33.51 -36.30
N ILE A 676 13.03 33.63 -35.13
CA ILE A 676 13.41 34.91 -34.50
C ILE A 676 14.82 35.28 -34.98
N LEU A 677 14.98 36.46 -35.57
CA LEU A 677 16.26 36.98 -36.05
C LEU A 677 17.00 37.75 -34.93
N GLY A 678 18.31 37.91 -35.07
CA GLY A 678 19.16 38.65 -34.11
C GLY A 678 18.90 40.16 -33.98
N ASP A 679 17.98 40.72 -34.78
CA ASP A 679 17.44 42.08 -34.60
C ASP A 679 16.04 42.10 -33.92
N GLY A 680 15.54 40.94 -33.50
CA GLY A 680 14.22 40.77 -32.89
C GLY A 680 13.06 40.85 -33.88
N SER A 681 13.29 40.79 -35.19
CA SER A 681 12.22 40.54 -36.16
C SER A 681 11.93 39.03 -36.31
N VAL A 682 10.77 38.68 -36.89
CA VAL A 682 10.35 37.29 -37.12
C VAL A 682 10.13 37.03 -38.60
N VAL A 683 10.45 35.82 -39.07
CA VAL A 683 10.21 35.32 -40.42
C VAL A 683 9.50 33.96 -40.33
N THR A 684 8.39 33.79 -41.05
CA THR A 684 7.58 32.56 -41.01
C THR A 684 7.52 31.86 -42.37
N TRP A 685 7.26 30.55 -42.34
CA TRP A 685 7.00 29.74 -43.54
C TRP A 685 6.32 28.42 -43.17
N GLY A 686 5.82 27.71 -44.19
CA GLY A 686 5.00 26.50 -44.05
C GLY A 686 3.59 26.75 -44.57
N ASP A 687 2.61 26.07 -44.00
CA ASP A 687 1.22 26.23 -44.44
C ASP A 687 0.70 27.60 -43.98
N ALA A 688 0.20 28.39 -44.94
CA ALA A 688 -0.16 29.78 -44.74
C ALA A 688 -1.36 29.96 -43.78
N ASP A 689 -2.33 29.04 -43.83
CA ASP A 689 -3.56 29.14 -43.05
C ASP A 689 -3.32 28.82 -41.56
N VAL A 690 -2.28 28.03 -41.25
CA VAL A 690 -1.89 27.61 -39.88
C VAL A 690 -0.58 28.22 -39.38
N GLY A 691 -0.32 29.48 -39.75
CA GLY A 691 0.74 30.32 -39.17
C GLY A 691 2.00 30.51 -40.01
N GLY A 692 2.07 29.93 -41.21
CA GLY A 692 3.16 30.12 -42.15
C GLY A 692 3.22 31.53 -42.76
N ASP A 693 2.10 32.26 -42.82
CA ASP A 693 2.07 33.67 -43.26
C ASP A 693 1.85 34.66 -42.09
N SER A 694 2.90 35.43 -41.78
CA SER A 694 2.86 36.55 -40.83
C SER A 694 2.66 37.92 -41.50
N SER A 695 2.48 37.99 -42.82
CA SER A 695 2.55 39.24 -43.61
C SER A 695 1.58 40.34 -43.14
N ALA A 696 0.39 39.95 -42.66
CA ALA A 696 -0.61 40.87 -42.10
C ALA A 696 -0.13 41.58 -40.82
N VAL A 697 0.75 40.94 -40.03
CA VAL A 697 1.27 41.47 -38.75
C VAL A 697 2.77 41.80 -38.79
N GLN A 698 3.47 41.56 -39.91
CA GLN A 698 4.92 41.74 -40.06
C GLN A 698 5.42 43.16 -39.71
N GLY A 699 4.57 44.18 -39.83
CA GLY A 699 4.89 45.54 -39.40
C GLY A 699 5.03 45.72 -37.88
N GLN A 700 4.50 44.77 -37.10
CA GLN A 700 4.41 44.76 -35.63
C GLN A 700 5.46 43.85 -34.98
N LEU A 701 5.84 42.75 -35.66
CA LEU A 701 6.82 41.75 -35.18
C LEU A 701 8.25 42.31 -35.14
N LYS A 702 8.57 43.07 -34.09
CA LYS A 702 9.85 43.75 -33.84
C LYS A 702 10.20 43.70 -32.36
N ASN A 703 11.49 43.55 -32.05
CA ASN A 703 11.97 43.30 -30.68
C ASN A 703 11.26 42.09 -30.02
N VAL A 704 10.88 41.08 -30.79
CA VAL A 704 10.29 39.83 -30.30
C VAL A 704 11.27 39.14 -29.37
N GLN A 705 10.84 38.78 -28.16
CA GLN A 705 11.65 38.08 -27.16
C GLN A 705 11.32 36.59 -27.06
N GLN A 706 10.06 36.22 -27.32
CA GLN A 706 9.59 34.84 -27.31
C GLN A 706 8.46 34.67 -28.34
N VAL A 707 8.40 33.50 -28.97
CA VAL A 707 7.24 33.05 -29.74
C VAL A 707 6.72 31.75 -29.11
N GLN A 708 5.42 31.69 -28.82
CA GLN A 708 4.72 30.50 -28.37
C GLN A 708 3.82 29.99 -29.51
N ALA A 709 3.70 28.68 -29.66
CA ALA A 709 2.82 28.05 -30.65
C ALA A 709 1.65 27.33 -29.97
N SER A 710 0.49 27.32 -30.62
CA SER A 710 -0.60 26.36 -30.44
C SER A 710 -0.53 25.32 -31.58
N TYR A 711 -1.61 24.57 -31.87
CA TYR A 711 -1.63 23.62 -32.97
C TYR A 711 -1.42 24.29 -34.35
N GLY A 712 -2.17 25.37 -34.63
CA GLY A 712 -2.18 26.07 -35.91
C GLY A 712 -2.00 27.59 -35.84
N ALA A 713 -1.50 28.14 -34.73
CA ALA A 713 -1.25 29.58 -34.59
C ALA A 713 -0.02 29.88 -33.72
N PHE A 714 0.43 31.14 -33.78
CA PHE A 714 1.56 31.66 -33.00
C PHE A 714 1.19 32.94 -32.25
N ALA A 715 1.82 33.13 -31.09
CA ALA A 715 1.77 34.35 -30.29
C ALA A 715 3.20 34.81 -29.94
N ALA A 716 3.58 36.00 -30.41
CA ALA A 716 4.87 36.62 -30.12
C ALA A 716 4.76 37.63 -28.98
N ILE A 717 5.63 37.53 -27.97
CA ILE A 717 5.80 38.54 -26.92
C ILE A 717 6.88 39.52 -27.36
N LEU A 718 6.52 40.80 -27.45
CA LEU A 718 7.43 41.89 -27.82
C LEU A 718 8.19 42.42 -26.59
N GLY A 719 9.33 43.06 -26.80
CA GLY A 719 10.17 43.62 -25.73
C GLY A 719 9.60 44.82 -24.96
N ASP A 720 8.39 45.27 -25.28
CA ASP A 720 7.59 46.19 -24.46
C ASP A 720 6.47 45.49 -23.67
N GLY A 721 6.41 44.15 -23.73
CA GLY A 721 5.40 43.32 -23.11
C GLY A 721 4.05 43.32 -23.82
N SER A 722 3.94 43.83 -25.05
CA SER A 722 2.75 43.61 -25.89
C SER A 722 2.82 42.25 -26.60
N VAL A 723 1.67 41.73 -27.05
CA VAL A 723 1.59 40.47 -27.81
C VAL A 723 0.99 40.69 -29.20
N VAL A 724 1.52 39.95 -30.18
CA VAL A 724 1.06 39.92 -31.58
C VAL A 724 0.83 38.46 -31.98
N THR A 725 -0.32 38.16 -32.59
CA THR A 725 -0.71 36.80 -33.00
C THR A 725 -0.94 36.68 -34.50
N TRP A 726 -0.80 35.47 -35.04
CA TRP A 726 -1.14 35.13 -36.43
C TRP A 726 -1.31 33.61 -36.59
N GLY A 727 -1.81 33.19 -37.76
CA GLY A 727 -2.21 31.81 -38.06
C GLY A 727 -3.72 31.63 -37.95
N GLU A 728 -4.17 30.39 -37.74
CA GLU A 728 -5.59 30.06 -37.79
C GLU A 728 -6.36 30.74 -36.64
N PRO A 729 -7.43 31.51 -36.92
CA PRO A 729 -8.20 32.19 -35.87
C PRO A 729 -8.74 31.24 -34.79
N GLY A 730 -9.23 30.06 -35.20
CA GLY A 730 -9.69 29.00 -34.30
C GLY A 730 -8.60 28.32 -33.46
N CYS A 731 -7.32 28.52 -33.82
CA CYS A 731 -6.18 28.12 -32.99
C CYS A 731 -5.60 29.27 -32.14
N GLY A 732 -6.27 30.44 -32.10
CA GLY A 732 -5.81 31.63 -31.38
C GLY A 732 -4.96 32.60 -32.21
N GLY A 733 -5.03 32.51 -33.54
CA GLY A 733 -4.36 33.44 -34.45
C GLY A 733 -4.90 34.88 -34.41
N ASP A 734 -6.14 35.08 -33.97
CA ASP A 734 -6.77 36.40 -33.78
C ASP A 734 -6.95 36.74 -32.29
N SER A 735 -6.17 37.72 -31.80
CA SER A 735 -6.26 38.28 -30.44
C SER A 735 -7.02 39.61 -30.37
N SER A 736 -7.64 40.07 -31.46
CA SER A 736 -8.22 41.42 -31.58
C SER A 736 -9.30 41.75 -30.55
N SER A 737 -10.02 40.74 -30.06
CA SER A 737 -11.01 40.84 -28.98
C SER A 737 -10.40 41.25 -27.62
N VAL A 738 -9.13 40.92 -27.39
CA VAL A 738 -8.42 41.16 -26.12
C VAL A 738 -7.15 42.01 -26.27
N GLN A 739 -6.84 42.51 -27.47
CA GLN A 739 -5.61 43.26 -27.76
C GLN A 739 -5.38 44.48 -26.85
N ASP A 740 -6.44 45.09 -26.34
CA ASP A 740 -6.34 46.21 -25.38
C ASP A 740 -5.87 45.77 -23.97
N GLN A 741 -5.96 44.47 -23.65
CA GLN A 741 -5.50 43.86 -22.40
C GLN A 741 -4.06 43.32 -22.52
N LEU A 742 -3.62 42.92 -23.72
CA LEU A 742 -2.32 42.29 -23.97
C LEU A 742 -1.14 43.29 -23.92
N LYS A 743 -0.87 43.82 -22.72
CA LYS A 743 0.15 44.85 -22.42
C LYS A 743 0.84 44.51 -21.10
N ASN A 744 2.17 44.56 -21.07
CA ASN A 744 3.00 44.06 -19.96
C ASN A 744 2.80 42.55 -19.68
N VAL A 745 2.57 41.75 -20.71
CA VAL A 745 2.50 40.28 -20.64
C VAL A 745 3.83 39.73 -20.14
N GLN A 746 3.77 38.82 -19.15
CA GLN A 746 4.95 38.14 -18.57
C GLN A 746 5.15 36.73 -19.13
N GLN A 747 4.05 36.03 -19.44
CA GLN A 747 4.07 34.67 -19.98
C GLN A 747 2.82 34.46 -20.84
N VAL A 748 2.95 33.66 -21.91
CA VAL A 748 1.82 33.10 -22.67
C VAL A 748 1.88 31.58 -22.55
N GLN A 749 0.76 30.95 -22.16
CA GLN A 749 0.56 29.50 -22.19
C GLN A 749 -0.41 29.16 -23.31
N ALA A 750 -0.07 28.17 -24.15
CA ALA A 750 -0.98 27.65 -25.17
C ALA A 750 -1.71 26.40 -24.66
N SER A 751 -2.95 26.21 -25.11
CA SER A 751 -3.61 24.90 -25.25
C SER A 751 -3.51 24.46 -26.72
N TYR A 752 -4.34 23.50 -27.15
CA TYR A 752 -4.38 23.07 -28.55
C TYR A 752 -4.91 24.17 -29.49
N GLY A 753 -6.02 24.83 -29.11
CA GLY A 753 -6.73 25.83 -29.91
C GLY A 753 -6.82 27.25 -29.32
N ALA A 754 -6.24 27.50 -28.14
CA ALA A 754 -6.34 28.78 -27.45
C ALA A 754 -5.05 29.17 -26.71
N PHE A 755 -4.98 30.43 -26.28
CA PHE A 755 -3.89 30.97 -25.47
C PHE A 755 -4.41 31.67 -24.21
N ALA A 756 -3.59 31.65 -23.16
CA ALA A 756 -3.77 32.41 -21.93
C ALA A 756 -2.49 33.20 -21.60
N ALA A 757 -2.60 34.53 -21.55
CA ALA A 757 -1.51 35.44 -21.20
C ALA A 757 -1.61 35.89 -19.74
N ILE A 758 -0.54 35.72 -18.97
CA ILE A 758 -0.40 36.30 -17.62
C ILE A 758 0.11 37.73 -17.78
N LEU A 759 -0.66 38.69 -17.26
CA LEU A 759 -0.36 40.13 -17.33
C LEU A 759 0.47 40.58 -16.13
N GLY A 760 1.18 41.70 -16.27
CA GLY A 760 2.10 42.22 -15.26
C GLY A 760 1.47 42.71 -13.94
N ASP A 761 0.14 42.74 -13.85
CA ASP A 761 -0.62 42.96 -12.61
C ASP A 761 -1.15 41.65 -11.98
N GLY A 762 -0.80 40.50 -12.55
CA GLY A 762 -1.24 39.17 -12.14
C GLY A 762 -2.67 38.81 -12.58
N SER A 763 -3.31 39.59 -13.47
CA SER A 763 -4.52 39.15 -14.15
C SER A 763 -4.20 38.30 -15.40
N VAL A 764 -5.21 37.68 -16.00
CA VAL A 764 -5.06 36.85 -17.21
C VAL A 764 -5.99 37.34 -18.32
N ALA A 765 -5.52 37.28 -19.57
CA ALA A 765 -6.34 37.47 -20.76
C ALA A 765 -6.25 36.23 -21.65
N THR A 766 -7.39 35.79 -22.21
CA THR A 766 -7.50 34.56 -23.01
C THR A 766 -8.12 34.85 -24.38
N TRP A 767 -7.76 34.05 -25.39
CA TRP A 767 -8.33 34.13 -26.74
C TRP A 767 -8.06 32.83 -27.53
N GLY A 768 -8.72 32.68 -28.68
CA GLY A 768 -8.82 31.44 -29.43
C GLY A 768 -10.22 30.84 -29.31
N ASP A 769 -10.36 29.54 -29.57
CA ASP A 769 -11.66 28.86 -29.56
C ASP A 769 -12.12 28.50 -28.13
N ASP A 770 -13.41 28.70 -27.86
CA ASP A 770 -14.04 28.53 -26.54
C ASP A 770 -13.95 27.09 -26.02
N ASP A 771 -14.10 26.08 -26.88
CA ASP A 771 -14.00 24.65 -26.51
C ASP A 771 -12.55 24.25 -26.13
N PHE A 772 -11.58 25.13 -26.38
CA PHE A 772 -10.17 24.98 -25.97
C PHE A 772 -9.73 25.95 -24.86
N GLY A 773 -10.68 26.68 -24.26
CA GLY A 773 -10.43 27.64 -23.18
C GLY A 773 -10.18 29.08 -23.63
N GLY A 774 -10.61 29.45 -24.85
CA GLY A 774 -10.56 30.82 -25.37
C GLY A 774 -11.31 31.84 -24.52
N ASP A 775 -12.51 31.50 -24.02
CA ASP A 775 -13.26 32.36 -23.09
C ASP A 775 -13.00 32.03 -21.61
N SER A 776 -12.56 33.05 -20.87
CA SER A 776 -12.42 33.04 -19.41
C SER A 776 -13.48 33.90 -18.70
N SER A 777 -14.43 34.51 -19.43
CA SER A 777 -15.36 35.55 -18.92
C SER A 777 -16.12 35.14 -17.65
N ALA A 778 -16.54 33.87 -17.56
CA ALA A 778 -17.23 33.30 -16.41
C ALA A 778 -16.38 33.31 -15.12
N VAL A 779 -15.05 33.25 -15.24
CA VAL A 779 -14.10 33.23 -14.11
C VAL A 779 -13.21 34.47 -14.02
N GLN A 780 -13.30 35.41 -14.97
CA GLN A 780 -12.42 36.59 -15.08
C GLN A 780 -12.37 37.48 -13.84
N GLY A 781 -13.43 37.47 -13.00
CA GLY A 781 -13.41 38.15 -11.70
C GLY A 781 -12.42 37.57 -10.68
N GLN A 782 -12.09 36.28 -10.83
CA GLN A 782 -11.27 35.45 -9.94
C GLN A 782 -9.80 35.38 -10.38
N LEU A 783 -9.51 35.52 -11.68
CA LEU A 783 -8.16 35.46 -12.26
C LEU A 783 -7.35 36.73 -11.88
N ARG A 784 -6.78 36.72 -10.67
CA ARG A 784 -6.01 37.82 -10.07
C ARG A 784 -4.85 37.26 -9.26
N ASN A 785 -3.70 37.95 -9.28
CA ASN A 785 -2.44 37.48 -8.69
C ASN A 785 -2.01 36.08 -9.18
N VAL A 786 -2.36 35.69 -10.41
CA VAL A 786 -1.99 34.40 -11.01
C VAL A 786 -0.47 34.25 -11.05
N GLN A 787 0.04 33.10 -10.62
CA GLN A 787 1.47 32.76 -10.59
C GLN A 787 1.88 31.80 -11.71
N GLN A 788 0.98 30.89 -12.10
CA GLN A 788 1.21 29.89 -13.14
C GLN A 788 -0.13 29.55 -13.81
N VAL A 789 -0.11 29.29 -15.11
CA VAL A 789 -1.21 28.67 -15.86
C VAL A 789 -0.69 27.35 -16.47
N GLN A 790 -1.54 26.32 -16.48
CA GLN A 790 -1.32 25.05 -17.19
C GLN A 790 -2.51 24.77 -18.10
N ALA A 791 -2.28 23.99 -19.16
CA ALA A 791 -3.31 23.63 -20.15
C ALA A 791 -3.38 22.11 -20.34
N SER A 792 -4.58 21.57 -20.51
CA SER A 792 -4.78 20.21 -21.02
C SER A 792 -4.76 20.20 -22.56
N LEU A 793 -4.63 19.03 -23.18
CA LEU A 793 -4.44 18.90 -24.64
C LEU A 793 -5.25 17.74 -25.24
N SER A 794 -6.54 17.90 -25.57
CA SER A 794 -7.37 16.82 -26.13
C SER A 794 -7.54 16.89 -27.65
N ALA A 795 -6.51 16.42 -28.37
CA ALA A 795 -6.51 16.37 -29.85
C ALA A 795 -7.26 15.15 -30.45
N PHE A 796 -7.40 14.04 -29.71
CA PHE A 796 -7.84 12.73 -30.25
C PHE A 796 -9.24 12.28 -29.77
N SER A 797 -10.03 13.20 -29.21
CA SER A 797 -11.44 12.97 -28.87
C SER A 797 -12.34 13.03 -30.13
N LEU A 798 -13.53 12.41 -30.07
CA LEU A 798 -14.58 12.57 -31.10
C LEU A 798 -15.03 14.04 -31.28
N ILE A 799 -14.78 14.88 -30.26
CA ILE A 799 -14.81 16.34 -30.34
C ILE A 799 -13.54 16.81 -29.59
N PRO A 800 -12.50 17.26 -30.29
CA PRO A 800 -11.31 17.84 -29.67
C PRO A 800 -11.67 19.03 -28.79
N SER A 801 -10.94 19.20 -27.68
CA SER A 801 -11.19 20.26 -26.69
C SER A 801 -10.01 20.44 -25.73
N ALA A 802 -10.04 21.50 -24.93
CA ALA A 802 -9.04 21.75 -23.89
C ALA A 802 -9.58 22.63 -22.75
N ALA A 803 -8.85 22.62 -21.64
CA ALA A 803 -9.09 23.44 -20.47
C ALA A 803 -7.78 24.06 -19.98
N PHE A 804 -7.91 25.08 -19.14
CA PHE A 804 -6.80 25.69 -18.41
C PHE A 804 -7.03 25.63 -16.90
N ALA A 805 -5.94 25.58 -16.15
CA ALA A 805 -5.91 25.71 -14.70
C ALA A 805 -4.87 26.77 -14.29
N ALA A 806 -5.29 27.78 -13.53
CA ALA A 806 -4.45 28.85 -13.01
C ALA A 806 -4.24 28.72 -11.50
N ILE A 807 -2.99 28.80 -11.03
CA ILE A 807 -2.65 28.88 -9.61
C ILE A 807 -2.58 30.34 -9.20
N LEU A 808 -3.34 30.74 -8.19
CA LEU A 808 -3.34 32.10 -7.64
C LEU A 808 -2.27 32.27 -6.55
N GLY A 809 -1.85 33.50 -6.28
CA GLY A 809 -0.84 33.82 -5.27
C GLY A 809 -1.21 33.53 -3.80
N ASP A 810 -2.42 33.03 -3.54
CA ASP A 810 -2.84 32.48 -2.24
C ASP A 810 -2.86 30.94 -2.20
N GLY A 811 -2.43 30.28 -3.30
CA GLY A 811 -2.44 28.83 -3.45
C GLY A 811 -3.83 28.23 -3.73
N SER A 812 -4.83 29.03 -4.09
CA SER A 812 -6.07 28.52 -4.69
C SER A 812 -5.92 28.31 -6.20
N VAL A 813 -6.82 27.52 -6.81
CA VAL A 813 -6.83 27.26 -8.26
C VAL A 813 -8.16 27.69 -8.88
N VAL A 814 -8.09 28.22 -10.11
CA VAL A 814 -9.24 28.61 -10.95
C VAL A 814 -9.12 27.90 -12.30
N THR A 815 -10.22 27.34 -12.81
CA THR A 815 -10.25 26.59 -14.08
C THR A 815 -11.29 27.14 -15.06
N TRP A 816 -11.07 26.93 -16.35
CA TRP A 816 -12.01 27.24 -17.43
C TRP A 816 -11.71 26.43 -18.71
N GLY A 817 -12.54 26.57 -19.75
CA GLY A 817 -12.57 25.69 -20.92
C GLY A 817 -13.48 24.48 -20.71
N ASP A 818 -13.29 23.41 -21.50
CA ASP A 818 -14.18 22.25 -21.47
C ASP A 818 -14.15 21.52 -20.12
N ALA A 819 -15.32 21.38 -19.50
CA ALA A 819 -15.50 20.68 -18.22
C ALA A 819 -14.97 19.23 -18.26
N ARG A 820 -15.12 18.54 -19.40
CA ARG A 820 -14.57 17.18 -19.62
C ARG A 820 -13.05 17.17 -19.51
N CYS A 821 -12.38 18.23 -19.94
CA CYS A 821 -10.94 18.37 -19.87
C CYS A 821 -10.43 18.91 -18.52
N GLY A 822 -11.31 19.10 -17.54
CA GLY A 822 -10.97 19.69 -16.23
C GLY A 822 -11.21 21.20 -16.14
N GLY A 823 -11.97 21.79 -17.07
CA GLY A 823 -12.40 23.19 -17.01
C GLY A 823 -13.36 23.50 -15.84
N ASP A 824 -14.00 22.48 -15.26
CA ASP A 824 -14.80 22.59 -14.04
C ASP A 824 -14.15 21.83 -12.86
N SER A 825 -13.53 22.58 -11.95
CA SER A 825 -13.00 22.07 -10.68
C SER A 825 -14.00 22.09 -9.53
N SER A 826 -15.27 22.47 -9.73
CA SER A 826 -16.23 22.78 -8.66
C SER A 826 -16.46 21.66 -7.64
N ALA A 827 -16.38 20.40 -8.08
CA ALA A 827 -16.46 19.21 -7.22
C ALA A 827 -15.30 19.15 -6.19
N VAL A 828 -14.08 19.53 -6.60
CA VAL A 828 -12.85 19.49 -5.79
C VAL A 828 -12.44 20.86 -5.22
N GLN A 829 -13.11 21.95 -5.60
CA GLN A 829 -12.72 23.33 -5.28
C GLN A 829 -12.52 23.64 -3.78
N ARG A 830 -13.10 22.87 -2.87
CA ARG A 830 -12.86 23.03 -1.42
C ARG A 830 -11.49 22.50 -0.96
N GLN A 831 -10.90 21.59 -1.74
CA GLN A 831 -9.64 20.89 -1.53
C GLN A 831 -8.45 21.63 -2.17
N LEU A 832 -8.66 22.28 -3.32
CA LEU A 832 -7.65 23.06 -4.06
C LEU A 832 -7.24 24.34 -3.30
N LYS A 833 -6.39 24.18 -2.28
CA LYS A 833 -5.85 25.23 -1.41
C LYS A 833 -4.39 24.94 -1.07
N ASN A 834 -3.59 25.99 -0.89
CA ASN A 834 -2.15 25.88 -0.71
C ASN A 834 -1.46 25.08 -1.84
N VAL A 835 -2.03 25.06 -3.05
CA VAL A 835 -1.50 24.37 -4.23
C VAL A 835 -0.11 24.95 -4.56
N GLN A 836 0.88 24.08 -4.68
CA GLN A 836 2.25 24.45 -5.05
C GLN A 836 2.56 24.20 -6.53
N GLN A 837 1.92 23.19 -7.13
CA GLN A 837 2.11 22.81 -8.53
C GLN A 837 0.82 22.22 -9.10
N VAL A 838 0.57 22.44 -10.38
CA VAL A 838 -0.43 21.71 -11.19
C VAL A 838 0.29 21.03 -12.35
N GLN A 839 -0.18 19.84 -12.71
CA GLN A 839 0.17 19.08 -13.90
C GLN A 839 -1.09 18.76 -14.71
N ALA A 840 -0.96 18.53 -16.02
CA ALA A 840 -2.07 18.27 -16.94
C ALA A 840 -1.83 17.00 -17.78
N SER A 841 -2.90 16.24 -18.05
CA SER A 841 -2.93 15.14 -19.04
C SER A 841 -3.69 15.59 -20.29
N GLN A 842 -4.07 14.65 -21.18
CA GLN A 842 -4.93 14.96 -22.33
C GLN A 842 -6.25 15.66 -21.90
N SER A 843 -6.85 15.29 -20.76
CA SER A 843 -8.18 15.80 -20.35
C SER A 843 -8.42 15.79 -18.83
N ALA A 844 -7.36 15.86 -18.03
CA ALA A 844 -7.44 16.02 -16.59
C ALA A 844 -6.29 16.88 -16.05
N PHE A 845 -6.40 17.29 -14.80
CA PHE A 845 -5.36 17.98 -14.04
C PHE A 845 -5.08 17.26 -12.71
N ALA A 846 -3.88 17.47 -12.18
CA ALA A 846 -3.45 17.01 -10.87
C ALA A 846 -2.72 18.16 -10.14
N ALA A 847 -3.23 18.56 -8.97
CA ALA A 847 -2.64 19.60 -8.12
C ALA A 847 -1.91 18.97 -6.93
N ILE A 848 -0.66 19.37 -6.69
CA ILE A 848 0.10 19.05 -5.47
C ILE A 848 -0.17 20.16 -4.44
N LEU A 849 -0.71 19.80 -3.28
CA LEU A 849 -0.98 20.70 -2.17
C LEU A 849 0.27 20.88 -1.28
N GLY A 850 0.29 21.96 -0.48
CA GLY A 850 1.41 22.29 0.40
C GLY A 850 1.63 21.37 1.62
N ASP A 851 0.81 20.34 1.76
CA ASP A 851 1.00 19.19 2.67
C ASP A 851 1.47 17.92 1.93
N GLY A 852 1.83 18.03 0.65
CA GLY A 852 2.24 16.92 -0.20
C GLY A 852 1.10 15.99 -0.62
N SER A 853 -0.17 16.30 -0.34
CA SER A 853 -1.30 15.56 -0.91
C SER A 853 -1.58 15.96 -2.37
N VAL A 854 -2.20 15.09 -3.15
CA VAL A 854 -2.60 15.38 -4.54
C VAL A 854 -4.12 15.30 -4.73
N VAL A 855 -4.66 16.25 -5.49
CA VAL A 855 -6.08 16.31 -5.89
C VAL A 855 -6.15 16.32 -7.41
N THR A 856 -6.89 15.38 -8.03
CA THR A 856 -7.13 15.38 -9.48
C THR A 856 -8.58 15.73 -9.84
N TRP A 857 -8.79 16.19 -11.07
CA TRP A 857 -10.12 16.47 -11.65
C TRP A 857 -10.07 16.51 -13.18
N GLY A 858 -11.23 16.39 -13.84
CA GLY A 858 -11.37 16.25 -15.29
C GLY A 858 -11.98 14.89 -15.66
N GLU A 859 -11.70 14.40 -16.86
CA GLU A 859 -12.23 13.12 -17.35
C GLU A 859 -11.75 11.95 -16.45
N PRO A 860 -12.64 11.25 -15.73
CA PRO A 860 -12.26 10.21 -14.78
C PRO A 860 -11.40 9.11 -15.41
N GLY A 861 -11.72 8.72 -16.65
CA GLY A 861 -10.97 7.71 -17.40
C GLY A 861 -9.57 8.14 -17.85
N LEU A 862 -9.21 9.43 -17.75
CA LEU A 862 -7.92 9.99 -18.20
C LEU A 862 -7.11 10.63 -17.05
N GLY A 863 -7.35 10.18 -15.82
CA GLY A 863 -6.68 10.62 -14.59
C GLY A 863 -7.49 11.59 -13.71
N GLY A 864 -8.70 11.98 -14.13
CA GLY A 864 -9.56 12.94 -13.43
C GLY A 864 -10.21 12.43 -12.14
N ASP A 865 -10.06 11.15 -11.79
CA ASP A 865 -10.50 10.57 -10.52
C ASP A 865 -9.35 9.81 -9.83
N SER A 866 -8.82 10.39 -8.75
CA SER A 866 -7.81 9.78 -7.88
C SER A 866 -8.38 9.08 -6.64
N SER A 867 -9.70 9.04 -6.48
CA SER A 867 -10.35 8.62 -5.22
C SER A 867 -9.95 7.21 -4.75
N ALA A 868 -9.74 6.29 -5.69
CA ALA A 868 -9.29 4.92 -5.43
C ALA A 868 -7.93 4.82 -4.72
N VAL A 869 -7.06 5.84 -4.85
CA VAL A 869 -5.71 5.87 -4.25
C VAL A 869 -5.43 7.14 -3.44
N GLN A 870 -6.47 7.91 -3.10
CA GLN A 870 -6.34 9.18 -2.38
C GLN A 870 -5.63 9.07 -1.01
N GLY A 871 -5.64 7.88 -0.39
CA GLY A 871 -4.87 7.60 0.83
C GLY A 871 -3.36 7.43 0.60
N GLN A 872 -2.96 7.02 -0.61
CA GLN A 872 -1.55 6.85 -1.02
C GLN A 872 -0.96 8.17 -1.53
N LEU A 873 -1.79 9.08 -2.06
CA LEU A 873 -1.41 10.40 -2.55
C LEU A 873 -1.15 11.40 -1.41
N ARG A 874 -0.12 11.13 -0.61
CA ARG A 874 0.40 11.98 0.47
C ARG A 874 1.92 12.01 0.40
N ASN A 875 2.55 13.10 0.86
CA ASN A 875 4.00 13.33 0.73
C ASN A 875 4.53 13.18 -0.72
N VAL A 876 3.69 13.48 -1.71
CA VAL A 876 4.05 13.59 -3.14
C VAL A 876 4.97 14.79 -3.34
N GLN A 877 6.16 14.56 -3.91
CA GLN A 877 7.08 15.63 -4.30
C GLN A 877 6.96 16.03 -5.77
N GLN A 878 6.45 15.14 -6.62
CA GLN A 878 6.31 15.38 -8.06
C GLN A 878 5.18 14.52 -8.62
N VAL A 879 4.39 15.09 -9.54
CA VAL A 879 3.46 14.36 -10.40
C VAL A 879 4.01 14.38 -11.82
N GLN A 880 3.79 13.30 -12.56
CA GLN A 880 4.02 13.20 -14.00
C GLN A 880 2.75 12.75 -14.72
N ALA A 881 2.60 13.17 -15.96
CA ALA A 881 1.44 12.87 -16.81
C ALA A 881 1.84 12.06 -18.04
N SER A 882 0.90 11.24 -18.51
CA SER A 882 0.91 10.66 -19.86
C SER A 882 -0.28 11.23 -20.63
N TYR A 883 -0.49 10.77 -21.86
CA TYR A 883 -1.70 11.07 -22.60
C TYR A 883 -2.94 10.60 -21.81
N GLY A 884 -2.90 9.38 -21.26
CA GLY A 884 -4.07 8.75 -20.61
C GLY A 884 -4.16 8.80 -19.08
N ALA A 885 -3.16 9.27 -18.34
CA ALA A 885 -3.16 9.16 -16.87
C ALA A 885 -2.14 10.08 -16.16
N PHE A 886 -2.11 9.99 -14.84
CA PHE A 886 -1.08 10.57 -13.96
C PHE A 886 -0.32 9.49 -13.19
N ALA A 887 0.82 9.87 -12.61
CA ALA A 887 1.52 9.12 -11.57
C ALA A 887 2.19 10.08 -10.58
N ALA A 888 2.28 9.68 -9.31
CA ALA A 888 2.81 10.51 -8.23
C ALA A 888 4.07 9.87 -7.62
N ILE A 889 5.12 10.67 -7.46
CA ILE A 889 6.39 10.29 -6.82
C ILE A 889 6.36 10.77 -5.38
N LEU A 890 6.46 9.86 -4.42
CA LEU A 890 6.47 10.20 -3.00
C LEU A 890 7.89 10.54 -2.50
N GLY A 891 7.98 11.19 -1.34
CA GLY A 891 9.24 11.67 -0.76
C GLY A 891 10.24 10.59 -0.32
N ASP A 892 9.82 9.32 -0.27
CA ASP A 892 10.69 8.14 -0.04
C ASP A 892 11.25 7.54 -1.36
N GLY A 893 10.78 8.03 -2.51
CA GLY A 893 11.11 7.49 -3.83
C GLY A 893 10.23 6.32 -4.28
N SER A 894 9.09 6.08 -3.63
CA SER A 894 8.02 5.21 -4.16
C SER A 894 7.17 5.93 -5.22
N VAL A 895 6.42 5.17 -6.01
CA VAL A 895 5.56 5.70 -7.08
C VAL A 895 4.14 5.17 -6.95
N VAL A 896 3.20 6.08 -6.72
CA VAL A 896 1.77 5.84 -6.57
C VAL A 896 1.07 5.93 -7.92
N ARG A 897 0.27 4.91 -8.21
CA ARG A 897 -0.47 4.71 -9.45
C ARG A 897 -1.95 4.98 -9.18
N PRO A 898 -2.69 5.71 -10.03
CA PRO A 898 -4.15 5.78 -9.94
C PRO A 898 -4.85 4.42 -10.13
N PHE A 899 -4.16 3.41 -10.70
CA PHE A 899 -4.71 2.09 -10.97
C PHE A 899 -3.84 0.91 -10.46
N ASP A 900 -4.56 -0.01 -9.80
CA ASP A 900 -4.24 -1.39 -9.37
C ASP A 900 -3.46 -1.65 -8.04
N ARG A 901 -3.75 -2.83 -7.46
CA ARG A 901 -3.46 -3.31 -6.08
C ARG A 901 -2.46 -4.49 -6.07
N SER A 902 -1.46 -4.52 -5.17
CA SER A 902 -0.93 -5.73 -4.44
C SER A 902 0.52 -5.57 -3.92
N VAL A 903 0.99 -6.56 -3.11
CA VAL A 903 2.38 -6.81 -2.64
C VAL A 903 2.81 -5.95 -1.43
N VAL A 904 3.45 -6.43 -0.35
CA VAL A 904 3.68 -7.77 0.29
C VAL A 904 3.81 -7.51 1.82
N GLY A 905 3.93 -8.51 2.70
CA GLY A 905 3.97 -8.32 4.16
C GLY A 905 5.12 -9.02 4.88
N ASP A 906 5.58 -8.40 5.98
CA ASP A 906 6.63 -8.85 6.89
C ASP A 906 6.07 -9.16 8.31
N LEU A 907 6.94 -9.40 9.29
CA LEU A 907 6.58 -9.63 10.70
C LEU A 907 5.99 -8.35 11.33
N GLN A 908 4.77 -8.45 11.87
CA GLN A 908 4.07 -7.33 12.52
C GLN A 908 4.13 -7.44 14.05
N GLY A 909 4.46 -6.34 14.72
CA GLY A 909 4.11 -6.15 16.12
C GLY A 909 2.59 -6.03 16.24
N LEU A 910 1.98 -6.74 17.19
CA LEU A 910 0.53 -6.69 17.42
C LEU A 910 0.22 -5.77 18.60
N SER A 911 -0.65 -4.79 18.37
CA SER A 911 -1.15 -3.88 19.40
C SER A 911 -2.54 -4.34 19.84
N GLN A 912 -2.66 -4.76 21.10
CA GLN A 912 -3.93 -5.11 21.72
C GLN A 912 -4.62 -3.84 22.24
N VAL A 913 -5.57 -3.30 21.49
CA VAL A 913 -6.28 -2.08 21.91
C VAL A 913 -7.40 -2.42 22.89
N ASN A 914 -7.05 -2.61 24.15
CA ASN A 914 -7.96 -3.05 25.21
C ASN A 914 -8.96 -1.98 25.67
N GLN A 915 -10.10 -2.48 26.17
CA GLN A 915 -11.13 -1.76 26.93
C GLN A 915 -11.53 -0.39 26.34
N ILE A 916 -11.83 -0.39 25.04
CA ILE A 916 -12.38 0.76 24.33
C ILE A 916 -13.87 0.92 24.67
N GLY A 917 -14.31 2.16 24.91
CA GLY A 917 -15.65 2.43 25.46
C GLY A 917 -16.76 2.63 24.44
N SER A 918 -16.47 2.64 23.13
CA SER A 918 -17.45 2.81 22.06
C SER A 918 -16.96 2.22 20.73
N VAL A 919 -17.89 1.98 19.81
CA VAL A 919 -17.59 1.45 18.46
C VAL A 919 -16.83 2.48 17.62
N THR A 920 -17.15 3.78 17.74
CA THR A 920 -16.39 4.84 17.04
C THR A 920 -14.94 4.91 17.50
N GLU A 921 -14.67 4.94 18.81
CA GLU A 921 -13.28 4.93 19.31
C GLU A 921 -12.54 3.64 18.91
N ALA A 922 -13.24 2.51 18.77
CA ALA A 922 -12.62 1.24 18.34
C ALA A 922 -12.23 1.25 16.86
N ILE A 923 -13.02 1.89 16.02
CA ILE A 923 -12.70 2.14 14.61
C ILE A 923 -11.54 3.15 14.50
N GLU A 924 -11.55 4.21 15.30
CA GLU A 924 -10.48 5.22 15.33
C GLU A 924 -9.15 4.60 15.76
N ALA A 925 -9.10 3.87 16.87
CA ALA A 925 -7.87 3.25 17.36
C ALA A 925 -7.35 2.15 16.43
N ALA A 926 -8.22 1.32 15.86
CA ALA A 926 -7.81 0.31 14.88
C ALA A 926 -7.22 0.94 13.61
N ASN A 927 -7.75 2.09 13.17
CA ASN A 927 -7.13 2.86 12.08
C ASN A 927 -5.76 3.44 12.51
N ILE A 928 -5.67 4.08 13.68
CA ILE A 928 -4.41 4.68 14.18
C ILE A 928 -3.29 3.64 14.27
N SER A 929 -3.56 2.42 14.75
CA SER A 929 -2.56 1.35 14.81
C SER A 929 -2.16 0.82 13.42
N MET A 930 -3.10 0.75 12.46
CA MET A 930 -2.84 0.42 11.04
C MET A 930 -2.27 1.59 10.20
N ASP A 931 -2.12 2.78 10.81
CA ASP A 931 -1.45 3.96 10.26
C ASP A 931 -0.09 4.22 10.96
N ALA A 932 0.35 3.34 11.88
CA ALA A 932 1.55 3.49 12.72
C ALA A 932 2.47 2.25 12.84
N GLY A 933 2.24 1.18 12.08
CA GLY A 933 3.12 0.02 11.88
C GLY A 933 2.59 -1.32 12.43
N TRP A 934 1.36 -1.38 12.95
CA TRP A 934 0.94 -2.44 13.87
C TRP A 934 -0.17 -3.32 13.31
N GLY A 935 -0.02 -4.63 13.49
CA GLY A 935 -1.16 -5.55 13.44
C GLY A 935 -2.14 -5.20 14.57
N VAL A 936 -3.44 -5.34 14.32
CA VAL A 936 -4.49 -5.00 15.30
C VAL A 936 -5.38 -6.20 15.59
N MET A 937 -5.43 -6.62 16.85
CA MET A 937 -6.36 -7.67 17.30
C MET A 937 -7.66 -7.06 17.85
N ALA A 938 -8.58 -6.70 16.95
CA ALA A 938 -9.85 -6.07 17.31
C ALA A 938 -10.93 -7.10 17.71
N LEU A 939 -11.07 -7.38 19.02
CA LEU A 939 -12.09 -8.29 19.55
C LEU A 939 -13.45 -7.58 19.77
N LEU A 940 -14.34 -7.65 18.77
CA LEU A 940 -15.74 -7.23 18.93
C LEU A 940 -16.62 -8.39 19.44
N PRO A 941 -17.41 -8.22 20.53
CA PRO A 941 -18.27 -9.27 21.07
C PRO A 941 -19.47 -9.61 20.18
N GLU A 942 -19.33 -10.64 19.34
CA GLU A 942 -20.46 -11.30 18.68
C GLU A 942 -21.03 -12.42 19.55
N THR A 943 -22.15 -12.12 20.23
CA THR A 943 -23.08 -13.15 20.70
C THR A 943 -23.75 -13.78 19.48
N VAL A 944 -23.12 -14.81 18.90
CA VAL A 944 -23.69 -15.58 17.78
C VAL A 944 -24.92 -16.35 18.28
N ASP A 945 -26.10 -15.78 18.03
CA ASP A 945 -27.36 -16.50 18.16
C ASP A 945 -27.39 -17.60 17.09
N LEU A 946 -27.09 -18.84 17.48
CA LEU A 946 -27.08 -20.02 16.60
C LEU A 946 -28.52 -20.45 16.26
N GLY A 947 -29.22 -19.57 15.56
CA GLY A 947 -30.50 -19.82 14.92
C GLY A 947 -30.35 -20.90 13.85
N HIS A 948 -30.43 -22.16 14.27
CA HIS A 948 -30.27 -23.35 13.42
C HIS A 948 -31.05 -23.20 12.10
N ALA A 949 -30.31 -23.12 11.00
CA ALA A 949 -30.85 -23.23 9.65
C ALA A 949 -31.26 -24.69 9.36
N SER A 950 -32.30 -25.17 10.04
CA SER A 950 -32.84 -26.52 9.84
C SER A 950 -33.62 -26.60 8.53
N MET A 951 -32.89 -26.72 7.42
CA MET A 951 -33.46 -27.14 6.14
C MET A 951 -34.07 -28.56 6.29
N SER A 952 -35.38 -28.66 6.16
CA SER A 952 -36.08 -29.96 6.07
C SER A 952 -35.75 -30.64 4.73
N PRO A 953 -35.42 -31.96 4.69
CA PRO A 953 -34.95 -32.64 3.47
C PRO A 953 -35.95 -32.82 2.30
N THR A 954 -36.98 -31.99 2.16
CA THR A 954 -38.17 -32.30 1.32
C THR A 954 -38.47 -31.33 0.18
N ASP A 955 -37.91 -30.12 0.14
CA ASP A 955 -38.27 -29.10 -0.87
C ASP A 955 -37.39 -29.12 -2.14
N LEU A 956 -36.63 -30.20 -2.34
CA LEU A 956 -35.86 -30.47 -3.56
C LEU A 956 -36.76 -31.07 -4.65
N VAL A 957 -37.50 -30.24 -5.41
CA VAL A 957 -37.90 -30.50 -6.82
C VAL A 957 -38.61 -29.28 -7.46
N ARG A 958 -38.16 -28.89 -8.67
CA ARG A 958 -38.57 -27.71 -9.49
C ARG A 958 -38.03 -26.36 -8.95
N GLN A 959 -37.46 -25.45 -9.74
CA GLN A 959 -37.34 -25.33 -11.22
C GLN A 959 -35.86 -25.20 -11.67
N ARG A 960 -35.61 -25.04 -12.99
CA ARG A 960 -34.28 -25.09 -13.62
C ARG A 960 -33.79 -23.72 -14.14
N THR A 961 -32.62 -23.27 -13.65
CA THR A 961 -31.40 -22.81 -14.39
C THR A 961 -31.55 -22.04 -15.73
N PRO A 962 -30.74 -20.98 -15.97
CA PRO A 962 -29.35 -21.22 -16.44
C PRO A 962 -28.22 -20.33 -15.87
N SER A 963 -26.99 -20.86 -16.00
CA SER A 963 -25.67 -20.19 -16.11
C SER A 963 -25.22 -19.12 -15.11
N SER A 964 -24.28 -19.47 -14.22
CA SER A 964 -22.83 -19.20 -14.44
C SER A 964 -21.94 -20.04 -13.50
N PRO A 965 -20.66 -20.31 -13.84
CA PRO A 965 -19.79 -21.20 -13.07
C PRO A 965 -19.07 -20.52 -11.89
N ILE A 966 -18.79 -21.28 -10.83
CA ILE A 966 -18.01 -20.82 -9.67
C ILE A 966 -16.54 -21.21 -9.86
N LEU A 967 -15.69 -20.19 -10.04
CA LEU A 967 -14.23 -20.24 -9.90
C LEU A 967 -13.76 -18.93 -9.26
N SER A 968 -12.91 -18.99 -8.23
CA SER A 968 -12.40 -17.80 -7.53
C SER A 968 -11.02 -18.06 -6.92
N TRP A 969 -10.04 -17.21 -7.22
CA TRP A 969 -8.66 -17.29 -6.70
C TRP A 969 -8.21 -15.93 -6.12
N ALA A 970 -7.87 -15.93 -4.82
CA ALA A 970 -6.68 -15.39 -4.14
C ALA A 970 -6.16 -13.91 -4.23
N PHE A 971 -5.37 -13.58 -3.20
CA PHE A 971 -4.33 -12.53 -2.99
C PHE A 971 -4.68 -11.05 -2.67
N ALA A 972 -3.69 -10.35 -2.05
CA ALA A 972 -3.86 -9.31 -1.01
C ALA A 972 -2.61 -8.41 -0.75
N LEU A 973 -2.61 -7.66 0.37
CA LEU A 973 -1.54 -6.81 0.98
C LEU A 973 -1.31 -5.42 0.31
N GLY A 974 -0.77 -4.38 0.97
CA GLY A 974 -0.37 -4.18 2.39
C GLY A 974 0.28 -2.78 2.60
N SER A 975 0.13 -2.15 3.77
CA SER A 975 0.53 -0.75 4.11
C SER A 975 1.97 -0.66 4.71
N GLU A 976 2.64 0.45 5.08
CA GLU A 976 2.27 1.77 5.68
C GLU A 976 3.32 2.92 5.43
N ALA A 977 3.31 4.01 6.24
CA ALA A 977 4.30 5.11 6.34
C ALA A 977 4.68 5.37 7.83
N ASN A 978 4.98 6.52 8.47
CA ASN A 978 5.14 7.99 8.22
C ASN A 978 5.82 8.60 9.51
N GLU A 979 6.16 9.88 9.81
CA GLU A 979 6.30 11.22 9.19
C GLU A 979 7.16 12.14 10.12
N CYS A 980 7.89 13.17 9.62
CA CYS A 980 8.21 14.51 10.22
C CYS A 980 9.59 15.07 9.75
N ASP A 981 9.84 16.30 9.27
CA ASP A 981 9.41 17.71 9.55
C ASP A 981 10.20 18.47 10.65
N LYS A 982 10.48 19.80 10.59
CA LYS A 982 10.13 20.88 9.61
C LYS A 982 11.11 22.10 9.69
N CYS A 983 11.30 22.85 8.57
CA CYS A 983 11.69 24.29 8.48
C CYS A 983 13.07 24.80 9.05
N LEU A 984 13.66 25.97 8.68
CA LEU A 984 13.37 27.07 7.72
C LEU A 984 14.68 27.79 7.25
N TYR A 985 14.57 28.84 6.41
CA TYR A 985 15.63 29.49 5.59
C TYR A 985 16.71 30.34 6.30
N SER A 986 17.97 30.26 5.84
CA SER A 986 18.66 31.30 5.01
C SER A 986 20.21 31.22 5.01
N GLY A 987 20.86 31.60 3.90
CA GLY A 987 22.27 32.08 3.90
C GLY A 987 23.41 31.13 3.43
N ASN A 988 23.62 31.04 2.11
CA ASN A 988 24.89 30.78 1.39
C ASN A 988 25.83 29.60 1.75
N VAL A 989 26.19 28.83 0.71
CA VAL A 989 27.40 27.98 0.56
C VAL A 989 27.59 26.89 1.62
N GLY A 990 26.92 25.75 1.43
CA GLY A 990 27.17 24.52 2.21
C GLY A 990 26.30 23.29 1.87
N GLY A 991 25.43 23.36 0.85
CA GLY A 991 24.41 22.34 0.59
C GLY A 991 24.86 21.18 -0.29
N LEU A 992 25.61 20.20 0.27
CA LEU A 992 25.86 18.92 -0.40
C LEU A 992 25.91 17.67 0.53
N SER A 993 26.01 17.84 1.86
CA SER A 993 26.35 16.72 2.76
C SER A 993 25.18 15.97 3.41
N LYS A 994 23.91 16.23 3.03
CA LYS A 994 22.72 15.69 3.74
C LYS A 994 22.06 14.46 3.13
N TYR A 995 22.48 14.00 1.95
CA TYR A 995 21.85 12.87 1.22
C TYR A 995 22.71 11.59 1.19
N ASN A 996 23.77 11.56 2.00
CA ASN A 996 24.81 10.53 1.99
C ASN A 996 24.92 9.92 3.39
N GLN A 997 24.34 8.74 3.61
CA GLN A 997 24.51 8.02 4.88
C GLN A 997 25.69 7.04 4.79
N LEU A 998 26.56 7.05 5.81
CA LEU A 998 27.78 6.24 5.84
C LEU A 998 27.56 4.86 6.45
N LEU A 999 28.00 3.85 5.71
CA LEU A 999 28.03 2.45 6.09
C LEU A 999 29.49 2.00 6.15
N ARG A 1000 29.92 1.36 7.25
CA ARG A 1000 31.23 0.71 7.31
C ARG A 1000 31.12 -0.76 6.96
N ILE A 1001 32.10 -1.23 6.19
CA ILE A 1001 32.26 -2.65 5.88
C ILE A 1001 33.45 -3.24 6.66
N GLU A 1002 33.18 -4.37 7.30
CA GLU A 1002 34.15 -5.24 7.95
C GLU A 1002 34.19 -6.56 7.17
N VAL A 1003 35.25 -6.78 6.39
CA VAL A 1003 35.46 -8.03 5.64
C VAL A 1003 36.19 -9.02 6.53
N LEU A 1004 35.66 -10.25 6.59
CA LEU A 1004 36.17 -11.38 7.35
C LEU A 1004 36.52 -12.53 6.38
N ASP A 1005 37.16 -13.59 6.87
CA ASP A 1005 37.46 -14.77 6.03
C ASP A 1005 36.15 -15.45 5.56
N GLY A 1006 35.76 -15.16 4.32
CA GLY A 1006 34.57 -15.69 3.66
C GLY A 1006 33.29 -14.85 3.78
N SER A 1007 33.25 -13.83 4.64
CA SER A 1007 32.06 -12.98 4.83
C SER A 1007 32.32 -11.47 4.84
N VAL A 1008 31.25 -10.71 4.61
CA VAL A 1008 31.22 -9.24 4.64
C VAL A 1008 30.13 -8.81 5.60
N ARG A 1009 30.50 -7.98 6.59
CA ARG A 1009 29.59 -7.43 7.60
C ARG A 1009 29.42 -5.93 7.40
N VAL A 1010 28.17 -5.47 7.43
CA VAL A 1010 27.81 -4.05 7.36
C VAL A 1010 27.55 -3.51 8.77
N ARG A 1011 27.95 -2.26 9.05
CA ARG A 1011 27.53 -1.50 10.22
C ARG A 1011 27.16 -0.07 9.84
N THR A 1012 26.06 0.43 10.40
CA THR A 1012 25.73 1.85 10.37
C THR A 1012 26.72 2.64 11.24
N VAL A 1013 27.01 3.89 10.87
CA VAL A 1013 27.94 4.75 11.63
C VAL A 1013 27.16 5.94 12.21
N PRO A 1014 27.09 6.10 13.55
CA PRO A 1014 26.49 7.28 14.15
C PRO A 1014 27.19 8.56 13.68
N GLU A 1015 26.42 9.58 13.28
CA GLU A 1015 26.95 10.80 12.67
C GLU A 1015 27.91 11.53 13.61
N VAL A 1016 29.21 11.52 13.27
CA VAL A 1016 30.25 12.15 14.08
C VAL A 1016 30.21 13.65 13.84
N LYS A 1017 29.65 14.40 14.79
CA LYS A 1017 29.68 15.88 14.78
C LYS A 1017 31.09 16.40 14.48
N PRO A 1018 31.25 17.32 13.50
CA PRO A 1018 32.56 17.91 13.21
C PRO A 1018 33.19 18.52 14.46
N LEU A 1019 34.43 18.13 14.76
CA LEU A 1019 35.24 18.83 15.75
C LEU A 1019 35.45 20.27 15.29
N PRO A 1020 35.29 21.28 16.16
CA PRO A 1020 35.49 22.67 15.77
C PRO A 1020 36.95 22.89 15.39
N LEU A 1021 37.18 23.30 14.14
CA LEU A 1021 38.48 23.74 13.65
C LEU A 1021 38.96 24.93 14.49
N GLN A 1022 39.93 24.71 15.37
CA GLN A 1022 40.56 25.80 16.11
C GLN A 1022 41.32 26.69 15.13
N GLY A 1023 40.93 27.96 15.07
CA GLY A 1023 41.58 28.97 14.24
C GLY A 1023 43.06 29.12 14.60
N SER A 1024 43.90 29.27 13.57
CA SER A 1024 45.36 29.33 13.71
C SER A 1024 45.84 30.66 14.29
N GLY A 1025 46.01 30.69 15.62
CA GLY A 1025 47.06 31.43 16.34
C GLY A 1025 47.00 32.96 16.42
N SER A 1026 47.12 33.47 17.65
CA SER A 1026 48.18 34.43 18.04
C SER A 1026 48.17 34.65 19.56
N ASP A 1027 49.34 34.53 20.20
CA ASP A 1027 49.75 35.08 21.51
C ASP A 1027 48.92 34.72 22.77
N GLY A 1028 49.47 34.71 23.99
CA GLY A 1028 50.88 34.84 24.39
C GLY A 1028 51.05 35.14 25.89
N SER A 1029 52.00 34.46 26.55
CA SER A 1029 52.43 34.61 27.98
C SER A 1029 51.45 34.16 29.09
N GLY A 1030 51.98 33.74 30.24
CA GLY A 1030 51.19 33.43 31.46
C GLY A 1030 51.60 32.17 32.25
N SER A 1031 52.59 32.30 33.14
CA SER A 1031 52.96 31.28 34.16
C SER A 1031 51.87 31.10 35.25
N THR A 1032 51.84 30.10 36.17
CA THR A 1032 52.94 29.48 36.93
C THR A 1032 52.51 28.23 37.76
N VAL A 1033 53.23 27.10 37.65
CA VAL A 1033 53.82 26.26 38.75
C VAL A 1033 52.98 25.51 39.84
N ARG A 1034 53.05 24.16 39.78
CA ARG A 1034 53.21 23.09 40.83
C ARG A 1034 52.19 22.80 41.99
N GLY A 1035 51.89 21.49 42.11
CA GLY A 1035 51.85 20.70 43.38
C GLY A 1035 50.48 20.51 44.06
N SER A 1036 50.23 19.50 44.91
CA SER A 1036 50.90 18.20 45.18
C SER A 1036 50.06 17.33 46.17
N VAL A 1037 50.06 15.99 46.01
CA VAL A 1037 49.48 14.96 46.93
C VAL A 1037 50.46 14.57 48.08
N PRO A 1038 50.17 13.68 49.07
CA PRO A 1038 48.91 12.98 49.51
C PRO A 1038 48.68 12.94 51.07
N PHE A 1039 47.61 12.28 51.58
CA PHE A 1039 47.60 11.19 52.63
C PHE A 1039 46.21 10.87 53.28
N LEU A 1040 46.11 9.67 53.92
CA LEU A 1040 45.02 9.11 54.78
C LEU A 1040 45.40 9.23 56.30
N PRO A 1041 44.68 8.74 57.37
CA PRO A 1041 43.52 7.79 57.47
C PRO A 1041 42.46 8.01 58.62
N ALA A 1042 41.61 6.99 58.89
CA ALA A 1042 40.97 6.59 60.20
C ALA A 1042 39.76 7.41 60.78
N VAL A 1043 38.77 6.93 61.58
CA VAL A 1043 38.09 5.63 61.95
C VAL A 1043 37.12 5.95 63.14
N ALA A 1044 35.99 5.30 63.52
CA ALA A 1044 34.95 4.42 62.95
C ALA A 1044 33.84 4.17 64.03
N ARG A 1045 32.85 3.26 63.79
CA ARG A 1045 31.76 2.74 64.69
C ARG A 1045 30.41 3.51 64.65
N HIS A 1046 29.21 2.90 64.77
CA HIS A 1046 28.76 1.57 65.33
C HIS A 1046 27.32 1.21 64.79
N LYS A 1047 26.54 0.13 65.08
CA LYS A 1047 26.55 -1.08 65.97
C LYS A 1047 25.41 -2.10 65.60
N SER A 1048 25.60 -3.43 65.80
CA SER A 1048 24.58 -4.46 66.23
C SER A 1048 23.33 -4.76 65.34
N LYS A 1049 22.95 -5.98 64.90
CA LYS A 1049 23.35 -7.45 64.97
C LYS A 1049 22.78 -8.14 63.69
N ARG A 1050 22.84 -9.46 63.35
CA ARG A 1050 23.42 -10.77 63.82
C ARG A 1050 23.87 -11.54 62.53
N GLY A 1051 23.92 -12.86 62.26
CA GLY A 1051 23.73 -14.17 62.94
C GLY A 1051 22.40 -14.92 62.65
N GLN A 1052 22.31 -16.24 62.42
CA GLN A 1052 23.30 -17.36 62.43
C GLN A 1052 22.80 -18.59 61.61
N GLY A 1053 23.66 -19.59 61.31
CA GLY A 1053 23.30 -20.95 60.80
C GLY A 1053 23.41 -22.05 61.91
N PRO A 1054 23.77 -23.33 61.64
CA PRO A 1054 24.13 -24.02 60.37
C PRO A 1054 23.68 -25.53 60.24
N CYS A 1055 24.24 -26.30 59.28
CA CYS A 1055 24.39 -27.81 59.23
C CYS A 1055 23.15 -28.72 58.91
N THR A 1056 23.22 -30.00 58.45
CA THR A 1056 24.14 -30.85 57.62
C THR A 1056 23.53 -32.27 57.36
N LEU A 1057 24.10 -33.06 56.41
CA LEU A 1057 24.26 -34.55 56.36
C LEU A 1057 23.21 -35.52 55.72
N GLY A 1058 23.67 -36.31 54.74
CA GLY A 1058 23.33 -37.75 54.48
C GLY A 1058 22.14 -38.08 53.56
N GLY A 1059 22.13 -39.14 52.73
CA GLY A 1059 23.20 -40.07 52.29
C GLY A 1059 22.71 -41.48 51.82
N GLY A 1060 23.18 -41.98 50.66
CA GLY A 1060 22.90 -43.33 50.09
C GLY A 1060 22.68 -43.27 48.55
N LEU A 1061 23.28 -44.09 47.66
CA LEU A 1061 23.33 -45.57 47.47
C LEU A 1061 22.03 -46.14 46.80
N ASP A 1062 22.05 -46.95 45.73
CA ASP A 1062 23.18 -47.44 44.88
C ASP A 1062 22.76 -48.04 43.49
N LEU A 1063 23.73 -48.20 42.57
CA LEU A 1063 23.89 -49.07 41.37
C LEU A 1063 22.71 -49.67 40.49
N ARG A 1064 22.82 -49.40 39.16
CA ARG A 1064 22.82 -50.33 37.97
C ARG A 1064 21.56 -51.07 37.39
N LEU A 1065 21.44 -50.98 36.04
CA LEU A 1065 21.09 -52.03 35.01
C LEU A 1065 19.66 -52.65 35.03
N SER A 1066 19.06 -53.18 33.93
CA SER A 1066 19.37 -53.23 32.47
C SER A 1066 18.18 -53.69 31.59
N ALA A 1067 18.08 -53.15 30.36
CA ALA A 1067 17.66 -53.74 29.06
C ALA A 1067 16.56 -54.84 28.88
N PHE A 1068 15.56 -54.53 28.01
CA PHE A 1068 14.83 -55.42 27.06
C PHE A 1068 14.01 -56.63 27.64
N PRO A 1069 13.18 -57.41 26.87
CA PRO A 1069 13.01 -57.53 25.40
C PRO A 1069 11.55 -57.39 24.84
N LEU A 1070 11.37 -57.67 23.54
CA LEU A 1070 10.10 -57.68 22.79
C LEU A 1070 9.29 -58.99 22.97
N THR A 1071 7.97 -58.96 22.69
CA THR A 1071 7.29 -59.79 21.64
C THR A 1071 5.80 -59.41 21.39
N MET A 1072 5.25 -59.85 20.25
CA MET A 1072 3.82 -59.88 19.85
C MET A 1072 3.26 -61.34 20.05
N PRO A 1073 2.04 -61.81 19.62
CA PRO A 1073 1.00 -61.20 18.75
C PRO A 1073 -0.52 -61.52 18.97
N SER A 1074 -1.36 -60.81 18.19
CA SER A 1074 -2.58 -61.20 17.41
C SER A 1074 -3.88 -61.83 17.99
N ASP A 1075 -4.93 -61.73 17.14
CA ASP A 1075 -6.17 -62.55 17.00
C ASP A 1075 -7.45 -62.17 17.79
N HIS A 1076 -8.70 -62.26 17.27
CA HIS A 1076 -9.27 -62.90 16.04
C HIS A 1076 -10.67 -62.31 15.60
N PHE A 1077 -10.93 -62.17 14.27
CA PHE A 1077 -12.22 -62.26 13.47
C PHE A 1077 -13.58 -61.63 13.90
N PRO A 1078 -14.65 -61.55 13.04
CA PRO A 1078 -14.81 -61.84 11.57
C PRO A 1078 -15.19 -60.58 10.72
N SER A 1079 -15.03 -60.45 9.39
CA SER A 1079 -15.43 -61.25 8.18
C SER A 1079 -16.97 -61.29 7.96
N LEU A 1080 -17.60 -61.26 6.75
CA LEU A 1080 -17.30 -61.41 5.30
C LEU A 1080 -18.25 -60.47 4.48
N ALA A 1081 -18.27 -60.22 3.15
CA ALA A 1081 -17.55 -60.53 1.87
C ALA A 1081 -17.82 -59.31 0.91
N GLN A 1082 -17.73 -59.22 -0.44
CA GLN A 1082 -17.30 -59.95 -1.68
C GLN A 1082 -17.21 -58.82 -2.79
N GLY A 1083 -16.73 -58.93 -4.03
CA GLY A 1083 -16.09 -59.98 -4.83
C GLY A 1083 -16.02 -59.60 -6.34
N GLU A 1084 -15.27 -60.40 -7.12
CA GLU A 1084 -15.36 -60.67 -8.59
C GLU A 1084 -15.17 -59.53 -9.64
N GLU A 1085 -14.36 -59.67 -10.70
CA GLU A 1085 -13.25 -60.61 -11.09
C GLU A 1085 -12.65 -60.09 -12.44
N ASP A 1086 -11.38 -60.25 -12.88
CA ASP A 1086 -10.08 -60.58 -12.24
C ASP A 1086 -9.04 -59.46 -12.58
N GLY A 1087 -7.98 -59.52 -13.41
CA GLY A 1087 -7.22 -60.59 -14.11
C GLY A 1087 -6.58 -60.13 -15.43
N ALA A 1088 -5.39 -60.58 -15.89
CA ALA A 1088 -4.25 -61.24 -15.24
C ALA A 1088 -2.98 -61.13 -16.15
N LEU A 1089 -1.76 -61.19 -15.56
CA LEU A 1089 -0.41 -61.60 -16.06
C LEU A 1089 0.01 -61.47 -17.57
N GLN A 1090 1.29 -61.33 -17.98
CA GLN A 1090 2.63 -60.97 -17.43
C GLN A 1090 3.66 -61.04 -18.62
N ILE A 1091 4.98 -60.90 -18.34
CA ILE A 1091 6.18 -61.29 -19.14
C ILE A 1091 6.87 -60.13 -19.91
N SER A 1092 8.20 -60.26 -20.08
CA SER A 1092 9.21 -59.21 -20.30
C SER A 1092 10.19 -59.55 -21.46
N ASP A 1093 11.38 -58.92 -21.45
CA ASP A 1093 12.61 -59.23 -22.23
C ASP A 1093 12.65 -58.59 -23.64
N SER A 1094 13.76 -58.12 -24.24
CA SER A 1094 15.18 -57.82 -23.85
C SER A 1094 15.88 -57.09 -25.06
N TRP A 1095 16.96 -56.28 -25.00
CA TRP A 1095 18.42 -56.60 -24.97
C TRP A 1095 19.31 -55.33 -25.10
N GLU A 1096 20.57 -55.38 -24.60
CA GLU A 1096 21.87 -54.73 -24.99
C GLU A 1096 22.03 -53.21 -25.35
N PHE A 1097 22.91 -52.42 -24.68
CA PHE A 1097 24.40 -52.20 -24.81
C PHE A 1097 24.81 -51.27 -26.00
N ARG A 1098 25.86 -50.41 -25.98
CA ARG A 1098 27.24 -50.48 -25.41
C ARG A 1098 27.88 -49.08 -25.16
N VAL A 1099 29.03 -49.04 -24.45
CA VAL A 1099 29.94 -47.86 -24.27
C VAL A 1099 31.41 -48.30 -24.34
N GLY A 1100 32.33 -47.39 -24.70
CA GLY A 1100 33.76 -47.33 -24.33
C GLY A 1100 34.12 -45.83 -24.12
N GLY A 1101 35.12 -45.41 -23.34
CA GLY A 1101 36.35 -46.10 -22.90
C GLY A 1101 37.56 -45.54 -23.68
N GLU A 1102 38.74 -45.20 -23.12
CA GLU A 1102 39.40 -45.26 -21.79
C GLU A 1102 40.26 -43.95 -21.65
N GLU A 1103 40.91 -43.45 -20.58
CA GLU A 1103 41.14 -43.60 -19.11
C GLU A 1103 41.99 -42.33 -18.72
N ASP A 1104 42.20 -41.79 -17.51
CA ASP A 1104 41.62 -41.74 -16.14
C ASP A 1104 42.18 -40.44 -15.47
N GLY A 1105 41.78 -40.03 -14.23
CA GLY A 1105 42.30 -38.78 -13.62
C GLY A 1105 42.00 -38.43 -12.15
N ALA A 1106 41.36 -39.29 -11.35
CA ALA A 1106 41.23 -39.20 -9.88
C ALA A 1106 40.40 -38.07 -9.19
N LEU A 1107 39.38 -38.54 -8.44
CA LEU A 1107 38.99 -38.17 -7.05
C LEU A 1107 37.79 -37.24 -6.72
N GLN A 1108 37.01 -37.74 -5.74
CA GLN A 1108 35.97 -37.14 -4.89
C GLN A 1108 34.54 -36.95 -5.43
N ILE A 1109 33.60 -36.92 -4.48
CA ILE A 1109 32.16 -37.23 -4.60
C ILE A 1109 31.34 -36.06 -4.04
N SER A 1110 30.30 -35.64 -4.77
CA SER A 1110 29.19 -34.85 -4.23
C SER A 1110 27.94 -35.05 -5.10
N ASP A 1111 26.82 -35.47 -4.49
CA ASP A 1111 25.62 -35.84 -5.24
C ASP A 1111 24.82 -34.63 -5.76
N SER A 1112 24.79 -34.49 -7.08
CA SER A 1112 23.84 -33.73 -7.90
C SER A 1112 23.88 -34.37 -9.31
N TRP A 1113 22.80 -34.46 -10.09
CA TRP A 1113 21.94 -33.36 -10.56
C TRP A 1113 20.47 -33.78 -10.81
N GLU A 1114 19.66 -32.80 -11.24
CA GLU A 1114 18.23 -32.88 -11.56
C GLU A 1114 17.83 -33.99 -12.55
N PHE A 1115 16.53 -34.31 -12.58
CA PHE A 1115 15.83 -34.66 -13.82
C PHE A 1115 14.59 -33.79 -14.01
N ARG A 1116 14.53 -33.04 -15.12
CA ARG A 1116 13.33 -32.32 -15.56
C ARG A 1116 12.66 -33.09 -16.70
N VAL A 1117 11.33 -33.05 -16.77
CA VAL A 1117 10.59 -33.39 -17.99
C VAL A 1117 9.54 -32.32 -18.24
N GLY A 1118 9.70 -31.59 -19.33
CA GLY A 1118 8.65 -30.78 -19.95
C GLY A 1118 8.30 -31.38 -21.30
N VAL A 1119 7.03 -31.25 -21.73
CA VAL A 1119 6.59 -31.70 -23.06
C VAL A 1119 5.88 -30.54 -23.75
N ALA A 1120 6.48 -30.03 -24.82
CA ALA A 1120 5.84 -29.07 -25.71
C ALA A 1120 4.92 -29.79 -26.71
N ALA A 1121 3.80 -29.18 -27.07
CA ALA A 1121 2.89 -29.67 -28.10
C ALA A 1121 3.08 -28.91 -29.42
N SER A 1122 3.16 -29.64 -30.54
CA SER A 1122 3.26 -29.08 -31.89
C SER A 1122 2.23 -29.71 -32.84
N ALA A 1123 1.86 -29.00 -33.92
CA ALA A 1123 0.60 -29.22 -34.65
C ALA A 1123 0.63 -30.35 -35.71
N GLY A 1124 -0.53 -30.98 -35.96
CA GLY A 1124 -0.60 -32.24 -36.75
C GLY A 1124 -1.90 -32.55 -37.53
N ARG A 1125 -2.41 -31.61 -38.35
CA ARG A 1125 -3.30 -31.83 -39.53
C ARG A 1125 -4.68 -32.55 -39.40
N VAL A 1126 -5.73 -31.75 -39.48
CA VAL A 1126 -6.82 -31.80 -40.51
C VAL A 1126 -7.39 -33.17 -40.97
N LYS A 1127 -8.69 -33.42 -40.70
CA LYS A 1127 -9.69 -33.65 -41.77
C LYS A 1127 -11.19 -33.58 -41.35
N GLN A 1128 -11.88 -32.62 -41.96
CA GLN A 1128 -13.28 -32.64 -42.47
C GLN A 1128 -14.38 -33.46 -41.74
N GLY A 1129 -15.33 -32.74 -41.13
CA GLY A 1129 -16.74 -33.12 -40.94
C GLY A 1129 -17.64 -31.93 -41.28
N LEU A 1130 -18.87 -32.15 -41.78
CA LEU A 1130 -19.70 -31.11 -42.42
C LEU A 1130 -21.07 -30.89 -41.73
N CYS A 1131 -21.73 -29.76 -42.06
CA CYS A 1131 -23.07 -29.29 -41.67
C CYS A 1131 -23.17 -28.67 -40.25
N ARG A 1132 -23.52 -27.39 -39.99
CA ARG A 1132 -24.26 -26.27 -40.68
C ARG A 1132 -25.75 -26.19 -40.28
N PHE A 1133 -26.26 -24.94 -40.20
CA PHE A 1133 -27.62 -24.46 -39.79
C PHE A 1133 -27.88 -24.37 -38.27
N LEU A 1134 -28.64 -23.39 -37.76
CA LEU A 1134 -28.82 -21.97 -38.16
C LEU A 1134 -29.63 -21.22 -37.08
N GLY A 1135 -29.27 -19.97 -36.77
CA GLY A 1135 -30.09 -18.99 -36.04
C GLY A 1135 -30.30 -19.24 -34.53
N GLY A 1136 -30.60 -18.22 -33.72
CA GLY A 1136 -30.60 -16.78 -34.03
C GLY A 1136 -31.72 -15.99 -33.35
N SER A 1137 -31.50 -15.56 -32.11
CA SER A 1137 -32.20 -14.48 -31.41
C SER A 1137 -31.42 -14.11 -30.14
#